data_AF-A0AAD1Y539-F1
#
_entry.id   AF-A0AAD1Y539-F1
#
_cell.length_a   1.000
_cell.length_b   1.000
_cell.length_c   1.000
_cell.angle_alpha   90.00
_cell.angle_beta   90.00
_cell.angle_gamma   90.00
#
_symmetry.space_group_name_H-M   'P 1'
#
loop_
_entity.id
_entity.type
_entity.pdbx_description
1 polymer ?
#
loop_
_entity_poly.entity_id
_entity_poly.type
_entity_poly.pdbx_seq_one_letter_code
_entity_poly.pdbx_strand_id
1 'polypeptide(L)'
;MAQQEFDFSVIDINLEDGSANASSVGCYISLDGQEIDCIQFGDTDHRLVLGLEKSGAILRATVKSLVNEATLGSISFASESFYKNATKSTKEIWVTLFDHEDDDLYDGNFKQDDTEKPRILVSLTKGDSPTIRKQGATKTTTTRVCPKKIEVRTPIETSSVYSGTVTYTLESFITELRNLTKEGIETLRSEIDDINFENNEKVTILANLEVLHKELQGEHVEDLKFTESLEAVKDQIEKDFSKQKEDLDDELKALLTKITKIMEDMKQLEEAKEEATNENQRLKKIVDTPEDPKESGLTQQAVDLRQEDSKLKDLSDQLTTEFTTTKDGRNEYIQQHSDLAEELESTIQKFHDQLRILTSDVKILSNESDKLKQEEGSLIKQDSILKRRLPLTKFDLKSFRREYDRIKIEYSDSDAEFIRYISELRKNIEAQKSIIDGLLKEIARKTNESSDFNNKSQRQKSQIAHLQEELDKIAQIKYEENYTKLSGELRKAEEQRKAHQDALENAQGCLSTKLQLFSEELDARKAHRIEQEGKIDEVFQNLEAITTEINNLLKEIEVIETRVFTDGNRNRLNDKLSEERESLDNKLQFYFDEKNKLLSELKEALADFDQRQDKVTEQERLIASLQSDIKQIKVLIEEKKEIIIQLEQEIHISNERIEELQKNIDDRDKEIEDMLRMLAHKDARIEELTAFLGDSPPPPKQISYKAKKGDEVDELLAQYIQDCPVPVKRLGRGFYLFGTKKIYAKIMNCKLVIRVGGGYMIIQKFIETYADQELVKIKLILEREGFTSLDELDLEKYCLNKGKTAYGNVPGEKSPGSSSPGSHGGSFKKSFSSAVSKTTTRSKTVKTVSTTKVAYQN
;
A
#
# COMPACT_ATOMS: atom_id res chain seq x y z
N MET A 1 6.81 18.48 21.25
CA MET A 1 5.38 18.48 21.67
C MET A 1 5.33 17.98 23.11
N ALA A 2 4.27 18.26 23.88
CA ALA A 2 4.15 17.71 25.24
C ALA A 2 3.64 16.27 25.17
N GLN A 3 4.40 15.33 25.72
CA GLN A 3 3.99 13.93 25.88
C GLN A 3 2.72 13.89 26.75
N GLN A 4 1.68 13.22 26.27
CA GLN A 4 0.46 12.98 27.05
C GLN A 4 0.47 11.52 27.49
N GLU A 5 0.18 11.31 28.78
CA GLU A 5 0.02 10.00 29.38
C GLU A 5 -1.44 9.56 29.24
N PHE A 6 -1.65 8.32 28.79
CA PHE A 6 -2.96 7.69 28.70
C PHE A 6 -2.95 6.41 29.53
N ASP A 7 -3.94 6.24 30.40
CA ASP A 7 -4.21 4.93 31.04
C ASP A 7 -5.01 4.11 30.02
N PHE A 8 -4.42 3.02 29.54
CA PHE A 8 -5.07 1.99 28.74
C PHE A 8 -5.18 0.70 29.55
N SER A 9 -6.34 0.07 29.54
CA SER A 9 -6.58 -1.21 30.21
C SER A 9 -7.62 -2.01 29.43
N VAL A 10 -7.41 -3.31 29.29
CA VAL A 10 -8.41 -4.23 28.74
C VAL A 10 -9.10 -4.91 29.91
N ILE A 11 -10.39 -4.66 30.08
CA ILE A 11 -11.16 -5.08 31.27
C ILE A 11 -11.70 -6.49 31.11
N ASP A 12 -12.29 -6.80 29.95
CA ASP A 12 -13.06 -8.03 29.73
C ASP A 12 -12.97 -8.49 28.27
N ILE A 13 -13.39 -9.72 27.99
CA ILE A 13 -13.41 -10.31 26.65
C ILE A 13 -14.66 -11.18 26.44
N ASN A 14 -15.32 -10.99 25.31
CA ASN A 14 -16.46 -11.79 24.89
C ASN A 14 -16.11 -12.53 23.60
N LEU A 15 -15.93 -13.84 23.74
CA LEU A 15 -15.52 -14.76 22.67
C LEU A 15 -16.73 -15.49 22.08
N GLU A 16 -16.59 -16.03 20.86
CA GLU A 16 -17.62 -16.84 20.22
C GLU A 16 -17.93 -18.11 21.01
N ASP A 17 -19.19 -18.54 20.98
CA ASP A 17 -19.70 -19.63 21.82
C ASP A 17 -19.03 -20.97 21.43
N GLY A 18 -18.06 -21.41 22.25
CA GLY A 18 -17.25 -22.63 22.03
C GLY A 18 -15.77 -22.36 21.75
N SER A 19 -15.38 -21.11 21.52
CA SER A 19 -13.98 -20.68 21.59
C SER A 19 -13.53 -20.51 23.06
N ALA A 20 -12.22 -20.31 23.29
CA ALA A 20 -11.57 -20.59 24.58
C ALA A 20 -12.17 -19.87 25.81
N ASN A 21 -12.02 -20.46 27.00
CA ASN A 21 -12.39 -19.79 28.26
C ASN A 21 -11.55 -18.51 28.45
N ALA A 22 -12.14 -17.40 28.89
CA ALA A 22 -11.44 -16.12 29.09
C ALA A 22 -10.13 -16.25 29.92
N SER A 23 -10.13 -17.07 30.98
CA SER A 23 -8.95 -17.34 31.82
C SER A 23 -7.78 -18.04 31.11
N SER A 24 -8.01 -18.61 29.92
CA SER A 24 -7.02 -19.29 29.08
C SER A 24 -6.50 -18.43 27.93
N VAL A 25 -6.81 -17.13 27.95
CA VAL A 25 -6.47 -16.15 26.92
C VAL A 25 -5.69 -14.98 27.55
N GLY A 26 -4.78 -14.38 26.79
CA GLY A 26 -4.05 -13.17 27.17
C GLY A 26 -4.07 -12.13 26.07
N CYS A 27 -4.09 -10.86 26.45
CA CYS A 27 -4.01 -9.72 25.55
C CYS A 27 -2.58 -9.15 25.56
N TYR A 28 -1.90 -9.28 24.42
CA TYR A 28 -0.55 -8.78 24.20
C TYR A 28 -0.65 -7.36 23.62
N ILE A 29 -0.06 -6.38 24.30
CA ILE A 29 -0.11 -4.98 23.89
C ILE A 29 1.23 -4.61 23.28
N SER A 30 1.21 -4.15 22.03
CA SER A 30 2.38 -3.63 21.32
C SER A 30 2.18 -2.19 20.88
N LEU A 31 3.29 -1.45 20.76
CA LEU A 31 3.32 -0.09 20.22
C LEU A 31 4.32 -0.07 19.07
N ASP A 32 3.90 0.38 17.88
CA ASP A 32 4.70 0.40 16.66
C ASP A 32 5.35 -0.98 16.36
N GLY A 33 4.60 -2.06 16.62
CA GLY A 33 5.03 -3.46 16.45
C GLY A 33 5.89 -4.03 17.58
N GLN A 34 6.30 -3.24 18.57
CA GLN A 34 7.08 -3.73 19.72
C GLN A 34 6.15 -4.09 20.89
N GLU A 35 6.10 -5.37 21.29
CA GLU A 35 5.37 -5.80 22.50
C GLU A 35 5.92 -5.07 23.76
N ILE A 36 5.01 -4.41 24.49
CA ILE A 36 5.28 -3.68 25.73
C ILE A 36 4.84 -4.50 26.95
N ASP A 37 3.63 -5.08 26.91
CA ASP A 37 3.00 -5.73 28.06
C ASP A 37 2.07 -6.88 27.64
N CYS A 38 1.68 -7.73 28.59
CA CYS A 38 0.74 -8.82 28.39
C CYS A 38 -0.21 -8.95 29.59
N ILE A 39 -1.50 -8.69 29.34
CA ILE A 39 -2.57 -8.73 30.35
C ILE A 39 -3.28 -10.08 30.27
N GLN A 40 -3.32 -10.83 31.38
CA GLN A 40 -4.16 -12.03 31.48
C GLN A 40 -5.55 -11.65 31.97
N PHE A 41 -6.59 -12.06 31.24
CA PHE A 41 -7.98 -11.76 31.62
C PHE A 41 -8.32 -12.40 32.98
N GLY A 42 -8.79 -11.54 33.91
CA GLY A 42 -9.07 -11.90 35.30
C GLY A 42 -8.17 -11.21 36.34
N ASP A 43 -7.09 -10.53 35.94
CA ASP A 43 -6.34 -9.63 36.83
C ASP A 43 -6.94 -8.21 36.79
N THR A 44 -7.68 -7.85 37.85
CA THR A 44 -8.58 -6.68 37.85
C THR A 44 -7.89 -5.33 38.03
N ASP A 45 -6.57 -5.29 38.27
CA ASP A 45 -5.81 -4.06 38.57
C ASP A 45 -4.77 -3.68 37.48
N HIS A 46 -4.78 -4.34 36.32
CA HIS A 46 -3.81 -4.06 35.25
C HIS A 46 -4.13 -2.77 34.47
N ARG A 47 -3.34 -1.71 34.74
CA ARG A 47 -3.35 -0.44 33.99
C ARG A 47 -1.99 -0.20 33.33
N LEU A 48 -1.99 -0.02 32.02
CA LEU A 48 -0.81 0.35 31.24
C LEU A 48 -0.82 1.86 31.01
N VAL A 49 0.17 2.56 31.56
CA VAL A 49 0.37 4.01 31.34
C VAL A 49 1.23 4.21 30.09
N LEU A 50 0.62 4.73 29.02
CA LEU A 50 1.25 4.93 27.72
C LEU A 50 1.63 6.41 27.52
N GLY A 51 2.93 6.69 27.41
CA GLY A 51 3.46 8.02 27.09
C GLY A 51 3.64 8.20 25.57
N LEU A 52 2.57 8.53 24.85
CA LEU A 52 2.59 8.68 23.39
C LEU A 52 3.29 10.00 22.97
N GLU A 53 4.45 9.90 22.33
CA GLU A 53 5.28 11.08 21.96
C GLU A 53 5.06 11.62 20.53
N LYS A 54 4.47 10.82 19.64
CA LYS A 54 4.37 11.11 18.19
C LYS A 54 2.95 10.97 17.65
N SER A 55 2.60 11.80 16.67
CA SER A 55 1.51 11.50 15.74
C SER A 55 1.88 10.27 14.91
N GLY A 56 0.93 9.41 14.60
CA GLY A 56 1.13 8.22 13.79
C GLY A 56 1.67 6.98 14.52
N ALA A 57 1.91 7.02 15.84
CA ALA A 57 2.17 5.80 16.60
C ALA A 57 0.90 4.92 16.66
N ILE A 58 1.04 3.58 16.60
CA ILE A 58 -0.07 2.62 16.59
C ILE A 58 0.03 1.70 17.81
N LEU A 59 -1.01 1.71 18.66
CA LEU A 59 -1.15 0.79 19.79
C LEU A 59 -1.99 -0.41 19.36
N ARG A 60 -1.41 -1.60 19.30
CA ARG A 60 -2.12 -2.84 18.93
C ARG A 60 -2.33 -3.73 20.16
N ALA A 61 -3.55 -4.24 20.30
CA ALA A 61 -3.96 -5.23 21.28
C ALA A 61 -4.23 -6.55 20.54
N THR A 62 -3.33 -7.53 20.67
CA THR A 62 -3.46 -8.85 20.05
C THR A 62 -3.85 -9.88 21.10
N VAL A 63 -5.03 -10.48 20.93
CA VAL A 63 -5.54 -11.52 21.82
C VAL A 63 -5.05 -12.88 21.36
N LYS A 64 -4.31 -13.60 22.22
CA LYS A 64 -3.77 -14.94 21.94
C LYS A 64 -4.19 -15.93 23.03
N SER A 65 -4.48 -17.16 22.64
CA SER A 65 -4.69 -18.28 23.58
C SER A 65 -3.38 -18.64 24.29
N LEU A 66 -3.39 -18.70 25.61
CA LEU A 66 -2.22 -19.03 26.45
C LEU A 66 -1.83 -20.52 26.38
N VAL A 67 -2.65 -21.36 25.75
CA VAL A 67 -2.45 -22.82 25.68
C VAL A 67 -1.69 -23.23 24.41
N ASN A 68 -1.91 -22.53 23.31
CA ASN A 68 -1.36 -22.87 21.98
C ASN A 68 -0.80 -21.67 21.20
N GLU A 69 -0.73 -20.49 21.82
CA GLU A 69 -0.26 -19.21 21.24
C GLU A 69 -1.01 -18.76 19.98
N ALA A 70 -2.14 -19.39 19.65
CA ALA A 70 -2.97 -19.00 18.52
C ALA A 70 -3.63 -17.64 18.76
N THR A 71 -3.44 -16.72 17.82
CA THR A 71 -4.18 -15.45 17.76
C THR A 71 -5.67 -15.72 17.59
N LEU A 72 -6.49 -15.14 18.47
CA LEU A 72 -7.96 -15.14 18.38
C LEU A 72 -8.48 -13.88 17.69
N GLY A 73 -7.66 -12.83 17.64
CA GLY A 73 -7.85 -11.63 16.84
C GLY A 73 -7.00 -10.47 17.38
N SER A 74 -6.99 -9.35 16.67
CA SER A 74 -6.34 -8.11 17.12
C SER A 74 -7.16 -6.85 16.81
N ILE A 75 -6.77 -5.76 17.44
CA ILE A 75 -7.25 -4.41 17.14
C ILE A 75 -6.12 -3.40 17.35
N SER A 76 -5.96 -2.48 16.42
CA SER A 76 -4.97 -1.41 16.36
C SER A 76 -5.63 -0.05 16.51
N PHE A 77 -5.13 0.76 17.43
CA PHE A 77 -5.60 2.11 17.65
C PHE A 77 -4.51 3.11 17.23
N ALA A 78 -4.79 3.95 16.24
CA ALA A 78 -3.93 5.09 15.93
C ALA A 78 -3.90 6.05 17.13
N SER A 79 -2.72 6.50 17.52
CA SER A 79 -2.49 7.51 18.59
C SER A 79 -3.40 8.73 18.47
N GLU A 80 -3.69 9.17 17.24
CA GLU A 80 -4.58 10.28 16.92
C GLU A 80 -6.04 10.06 17.36
N SER A 81 -6.52 8.82 17.32
CA SER A 81 -7.86 8.43 17.79
C SER A 81 -7.99 8.58 19.31
N PHE A 82 -6.91 8.36 20.08
CA PHE A 82 -6.86 8.69 21.51
C PHE A 82 -6.95 10.21 21.71
N TYR A 83 -6.15 11.00 20.99
CA TYR A 83 -6.15 12.46 21.13
C TYR A 83 -7.50 13.10 20.82
N LYS A 84 -8.22 12.60 19.81
CA LYS A 84 -9.56 13.08 19.42
C LYS A 84 -10.64 12.71 20.44
N ASN A 85 -10.58 11.51 21.02
CA ASN A 85 -11.72 10.93 21.76
C ASN A 85 -11.54 10.83 23.29
N ALA A 86 -10.31 10.95 23.80
CA ALA A 86 -10.01 10.82 25.23
C ALA A 86 -10.41 12.08 26.02
N THR A 87 -11.52 11.95 26.74
CA THR A 87 -12.00 12.90 27.74
C THR A 87 -11.27 12.74 29.09
N LYS A 88 -11.46 13.69 30.02
CA LYS A 88 -11.00 13.53 31.42
C LYS A 88 -11.73 12.41 32.17
N SER A 89 -12.94 12.06 31.75
CA SER A 89 -13.64 10.86 32.21
C SER A 89 -13.12 9.63 31.48
N THR A 90 -12.86 8.57 32.23
CA THR A 90 -12.71 7.20 31.73
C THR A 90 -13.86 6.86 30.78
N LYS A 91 -13.53 6.30 29.62
CA LYS A 91 -14.49 5.68 28.71
C LYS A 91 -14.20 4.18 28.63
N GLU A 92 -15.26 3.39 28.68
CA GLU A 92 -15.24 1.95 28.47
C GLU A 92 -16.03 1.67 27.19
N ILE A 93 -15.52 0.81 26.32
CA ILE A 93 -16.14 0.47 25.03
C ILE A 93 -15.86 -0.98 24.65
N TRP A 94 -16.87 -1.69 24.16
CA TRP A 94 -16.70 -2.96 23.47
C TRP A 94 -16.21 -2.72 22.04
N VAL A 95 -15.08 -3.35 21.69
CA VAL A 95 -14.46 -3.24 20.36
C VAL A 95 -14.25 -4.64 19.77
N THR A 96 -14.71 -4.87 18.54
CA THR A 96 -14.52 -6.14 17.82
C THR A 96 -13.04 -6.38 17.50
N LEU A 97 -12.62 -7.65 17.50
CA LEU A 97 -11.29 -8.09 17.10
C LEU A 97 -11.33 -8.66 15.68
N PHE A 98 -10.35 -8.31 14.87
CA PHE A 98 -10.18 -8.79 13.50
C PHE A 98 -9.25 -10.00 13.46
N ASP A 99 -9.46 -10.92 12.51
CA ASP A 99 -8.64 -12.12 12.34
C ASP A 99 -7.33 -11.86 11.59
N HIS A 100 -7.31 -10.85 10.71
CA HIS A 100 -6.13 -10.39 9.98
C HIS A 100 -5.57 -9.07 10.50
N GLU A 101 -4.24 -8.95 10.53
CA GLU A 101 -3.55 -7.78 11.10
C GLU A 101 -3.49 -6.56 10.16
N ASP A 102 -3.90 -6.71 8.89
CA ASP A 102 -3.96 -5.60 7.93
C ASP A 102 -5.28 -4.82 8.03
N ASP A 103 -6.35 -5.48 8.49
CA ASP A 103 -7.71 -4.92 8.61
C ASP A 103 -8.03 -4.48 10.05
N ASP A 104 -7.07 -4.60 10.99
CA ASP A 104 -7.31 -4.41 12.42
C ASP A 104 -7.36 -2.95 12.90
N LEU A 105 -7.39 -1.96 12.01
CA LEU A 105 -7.34 -0.54 12.38
C LEU A 105 -8.69 0.02 12.84
N TYR A 106 -8.80 0.37 14.12
CA TYR A 106 -9.99 0.99 14.71
C TYR A 106 -10.29 2.38 14.12
N ASP A 107 -11.39 2.47 13.37
CA ASP A 107 -11.93 3.68 12.72
C ASP A 107 -13.03 4.38 13.55
N GLY A 108 -13.56 3.69 14.57
CA GLY A 108 -14.67 4.15 15.40
C GLY A 108 -14.40 5.41 16.24
N ASN A 109 -15.48 5.96 16.81
CA ASN A 109 -15.47 7.26 17.50
C ASN A 109 -15.57 7.19 19.03
N PHE A 110 -15.43 5.99 19.62
CA PHE A 110 -15.58 5.76 21.07
C PHE A 110 -16.92 6.29 21.66
N LYS A 111 -18.06 6.02 20.98
CA LYS A 111 -19.42 6.37 21.44
C LYS A 111 -20.44 5.23 21.42
N GLN A 112 -20.20 4.15 20.70
CA GLN A 112 -21.11 3.00 20.56
C GLN A 112 -20.31 1.71 20.79
N ASP A 113 -20.93 0.72 21.42
CA ASP A 113 -20.35 -0.60 21.66
C ASP A 113 -20.54 -1.51 20.44
N ASP A 114 -19.49 -2.18 20.00
CA ASP A 114 -19.56 -3.12 18.88
C ASP A 114 -20.30 -4.41 19.30
N THR A 115 -21.24 -4.86 18.47
CA THR A 115 -22.07 -6.04 18.77
C THR A 115 -21.46 -7.38 18.38
N GLU A 116 -20.45 -7.38 17.51
CA GLU A 116 -19.87 -8.57 16.89
C GLU A 116 -18.86 -9.27 17.82
N LYS A 117 -18.67 -10.57 17.62
CA LYS A 117 -17.71 -11.41 18.38
C LYS A 117 -16.65 -11.94 17.40
N PRO A 118 -15.40 -12.18 17.86
CA PRO A 118 -14.88 -11.93 19.19
C PRO A 118 -14.61 -10.43 19.45
N ARG A 119 -14.76 -9.98 20.70
CA ARG A 119 -14.58 -8.56 21.08
C ARG A 119 -14.00 -8.38 22.49
N ILE A 120 -13.34 -7.24 22.73
CA ILE A 120 -12.77 -6.86 24.03
C ILE A 120 -13.39 -5.58 24.58
N LEU A 121 -13.49 -5.48 25.90
CA LEU A 121 -13.87 -4.25 26.61
C LEU A 121 -12.61 -3.44 26.93
N VAL A 122 -12.41 -2.36 26.20
CA VAL A 122 -11.26 -1.45 26.37
C VAL A 122 -11.68 -0.26 27.23
N SER A 123 -10.85 0.07 28.23
CA SER A 123 -11.02 1.25 29.07
C SER A 123 -9.84 2.20 28.93
N LEU A 124 -10.18 3.47 28.73
CA LEU A 124 -9.28 4.50 28.21
C LEU A 124 -9.51 5.80 28.99
N THR A 125 -8.48 6.25 29.71
CA THR A 125 -8.54 7.49 30.50
C THR A 125 -7.38 8.40 30.15
N LYS A 126 -7.67 9.69 29.93
CA LYS A 126 -6.63 10.70 29.75
C LYS A 126 -5.98 11.04 31.09
N GLY A 127 -4.67 10.85 31.21
CA GLY A 127 -3.91 11.23 32.39
C GLY A 127 -3.93 12.74 32.61
N ASP A 128 -4.20 13.17 33.84
CA ASP A 128 -3.98 14.57 34.24
C ASP A 128 -2.48 14.84 34.33
N SER A 129 -1.97 15.66 33.38
CA SER A 129 -0.65 16.32 33.29
C SER A 129 0.48 15.80 34.20
N PRO A 130 1.66 15.42 33.64
CA PRO A 130 2.72 14.65 34.33
C PRO A 130 3.10 15.24 35.68
N THR A 131 2.43 14.74 36.73
CA THR A 131 2.71 15.10 38.11
C THR A 131 3.80 14.15 38.56
N ILE A 132 5.05 14.64 38.63
CA ILE A 132 6.27 13.86 38.90
C ILE A 132 6.15 13.11 40.24
N ARG A 133 5.49 11.94 40.20
CA ARG A 133 5.36 11.01 41.31
C ARG A 133 6.66 10.22 41.40
N LYS A 134 7.53 10.65 42.31
CA LYS A 134 8.67 9.85 42.79
C LYS A 134 8.15 8.58 43.47
N GLN A 135 7.81 7.55 42.70
CA GLN A 135 7.48 6.24 43.25
C GLN A 135 8.78 5.56 43.72
N GLY A 136 8.88 5.35 45.03
CA GLY A 136 9.94 4.53 45.62
C GLY A 136 9.71 3.06 45.29
N ALA A 137 10.76 2.35 44.90
CA ALA A 137 10.67 0.95 44.48
C ALA A 137 10.36 -0.01 45.65
N THR A 138 9.09 -0.35 45.86
CA THR A 138 8.68 -1.51 46.64
C THR A 138 8.62 -2.75 45.74
N LYS A 139 9.71 -3.55 45.75
CA LYS A 139 9.76 -4.83 45.03
C LYS A 139 8.97 -5.91 45.76
N THR A 140 7.76 -6.20 45.30
CA THR A 140 7.04 -7.43 45.67
C THR A 140 7.74 -8.62 45.01
N THR A 141 8.32 -9.52 45.81
CA THR A 141 9.18 -10.60 45.29
C THR A 141 8.46 -11.94 45.39
N THR A 142 8.00 -12.48 44.27
CA THR A 142 7.40 -13.82 44.23
C THR A 142 8.49 -14.90 44.16
N THR A 143 8.66 -15.62 45.26
CA THR A 143 9.71 -16.64 45.45
C THR A 143 9.52 -17.92 44.63
N ARG A 144 10.58 -18.38 43.98
CA ARG A 144 10.84 -19.81 43.73
C ARG A 144 12.16 -20.24 44.38
N VAL A 145 12.15 -21.42 45.01
CA VAL A 145 13.16 -21.93 45.94
C VAL A 145 13.94 -23.09 45.30
N CYS A 146 15.29 -23.12 45.46
CA CYS A 146 16.17 -24.21 45.97
C CYS A 146 17.65 -24.08 45.45
N PRO A 147 18.68 -24.79 45.98
CA PRO A 147 19.71 -24.08 46.76
C PRO A 147 21.22 -24.36 46.50
N LYS A 148 22.05 -23.38 46.91
CA LYS A 148 23.41 -23.44 47.54
C LYS A 148 24.56 -24.31 46.97
N LYS A 149 25.74 -23.68 46.77
CA LYS A 149 27.00 -24.02 47.49
C LYS A 149 27.97 -22.82 47.61
N ILE A 150 29.00 -22.91 48.46
CA ILE A 150 29.79 -21.82 49.07
C ILE A 150 31.31 -22.03 48.83
N GLU A 151 32.12 -20.95 48.96
CA GLU A 151 33.56 -20.85 49.38
C GLU A 151 34.51 -20.11 48.40
N VAL A 152 35.67 -19.50 48.78
CA VAL A 152 36.03 -18.49 49.83
C VAL A 152 37.54 -18.09 49.69
N ARG A 153 37.91 -16.84 50.09
CA ARG A 153 39.27 -16.30 50.45
C ARG A 153 40.26 -15.68 49.41
N THR A 154 41.05 -14.74 49.97
CA THR A 154 42.12 -13.81 49.48
C THR A 154 43.51 -14.23 50.07
N PRO A 155 44.61 -13.44 50.29
CA PRO A 155 45.03 -12.03 50.00
C PRO A 155 46.51 -11.83 49.45
N ILE A 156 46.91 -10.68 48.85
CA ILE A 156 47.68 -9.45 49.32
C ILE A 156 49.13 -9.65 49.85
N GLU A 157 50.12 -8.90 49.31
CA GLU A 157 51.23 -8.26 50.08
C GLU A 157 52.02 -7.17 49.29
N THR A 158 53.19 -6.68 49.77
CA THR A 158 53.69 -5.29 49.59
C THR A 158 55.22 -5.11 49.36
N SER A 159 55.73 -3.85 49.23
CA SER A 159 57.15 -3.51 48.96
C SER A 159 57.67 -2.22 49.66
N SER A 160 59.00 -1.98 49.69
CA SER A 160 59.67 -0.91 50.48
C SER A 160 60.81 -0.13 49.75
N VAL A 161 61.38 0.88 50.42
CA VAL A 161 62.20 2.00 49.86
C VAL A 161 63.53 2.21 50.61
N TYR A 162 64.55 2.79 49.97
CA TYR A 162 65.78 3.33 50.61
C TYR A 162 66.23 4.67 50.00
N SER A 163 66.99 5.47 50.76
CA SER A 163 67.47 6.83 50.39
C SER A 163 68.93 7.07 50.77
N GLY A 164 69.60 8.04 50.13
CA GLY A 164 70.96 8.49 50.46
C GLY A 164 71.19 9.93 50.00
N THR A 165 71.97 10.69 50.77
CA THR A 165 72.15 12.16 50.62
C THR A 165 73.54 12.55 50.13
N VAL A 166 73.62 13.60 49.30
CA VAL A 166 74.87 14.18 48.76
C VAL A 166 74.86 15.69 49.00
N THR A 167 76.01 16.27 49.36
CA THR A 167 76.16 17.70 49.69
C THR A 167 76.63 18.52 48.49
N TYR A 168 75.82 19.47 48.03
CA TYR A 168 76.17 20.45 46.98
C TYR A 168 76.81 21.72 47.55
N THR A 169 77.72 22.34 46.78
CA THR A 169 78.30 23.65 47.11
C THR A 169 77.48 24.80 46.48
N LEU A 170 77.48 25.97 47.14
CA LEU A 170 76.63 27.11 46.74
C LEU A 170 76.95 27.64 45.32
N GLU A 171 78.21 27.62 44.90
CA GLU A 171 78.61 28.05 43.56
C GLU A 171 78.13 27.10 42.45
N SER A 172 78.06 25.79 42.75
CA SER A 172 77.46 24.80 41.84
C SER A 172 75.98 25.15 41.62
N PHE A 173 75.24 25.39 42.71
CA PHE A 173 73.82 25.70 42.66
C PHE A 173 73.52 27.03 41.93
N ILE A 174 74.33 28.07 42.13
CA ILE A 174 74.19 29.35 41.40
C ILE A 174 74.46 29.18 39.90
N THR A 175 75.43 28.35 39.53
CA THR A 175 75.76 28.07 38.12
C THR A 175 74.66 27.24 37.45
N GLU A 176 74.17 26.21 38.14
CA GLU A 176 73.05 25.38 37.71
C GLU A 176 71.77 26.22 37.51
N LEU A 177 71.41 27.08 38.47
CA LEU A 177 70.29 28.02 38.34
C LEU A 177 70.42 28.96 37.14
N ARG A 178 71.62 29.50 36.87
CA ARG A 178 71.84 30.36 35.70
C ARG A 178 71.65 29.61 34.38
N ASN A 179 72.15 28.38 34.31
CA ASN A 179 71.97 27.52 33.13
C ASN A 179 70.48 27.17 32.94
N LEU A 180 69.80 26.73 34.00
CA LEU A 180 68.36 26.43 33.98
C LEU A 180 67.52 27.65 33.56
N THR A 181 67.89 28.84 34.03
CA THR A 181 67.21 30.10 33.66
C THR A 181 67.44 30.45 32.19
N LYS A 182 68.67 30.25 31.67
CA LYS A 182 68.99 30.48 30.25
C LYS A 182 68.26 29.49 29.35
N GLU A 183 68.28 28.21 29.70
CA GLU A 183 67.58 27.13 28.98
C GLU A 183 66.07 27.41 28.94
N GLY A 184 65.45 27.75 30.08
CA GLY A 184 64.04 28.13 30.11
C GLY A 184 63.68 29.37 29.28
N ILE A 185 64.58 30.36 29.19
CA ILE A 185 64.39 31.52 28.29
C ILE A 185 64.51 31.12 26.81
N GLU A 186 65.39 30.18 26.46
CA GLU A 186 65.55 29.67 25.10
C GLU A 186 64.35 28.79 24.68
N THR A 187 63.83 27.94 25.58
CA THR A 187 62.57 27.19 25.36
C THR A 187 61.37 28.12 25.14
N LEU A 188 61.16 29.10 26.02
CA LEU A 188 60.05 30.06 25.90
C LEU A 188 60.11 30.89 24.61
N ARG A 189 61.32 31.17 24.07
CA ARG A 189 61.45 31.83 22.77
C ARG A 189 61.02 30.93 21.62
N SER A 190 61.42 29.66 21.63
CA SER A 190 60.97 28.68 20.62
C SER A 190 59.45 28.55 20.61
N GLU A 191 58.83 28.40 21.79
CA GLU A 191 57.37 28.30 21.93
C GLU A 191 56.65 29.56 21.41
N ILE A 192 57.20 30.75 21.64
CA ILE A 192 56.65 32.01 21.09
C ILE A 192 56.77 32.06 19.57
N ASP A 193 57.88 31.62 18.99
CA ASP A 193 58.08 31.61 17.54
C ASP A 193 57.16 30.59 16.84
N ASP A 194 56.95 29.41 17.44
CA ASP A 194 56.00 28.39 16.97
C ASP A 194 54.54 28.93 16.99
N ILE A 195 54.14 29.60 18.09
CA ILE A 195 52.82 30.25 18.21
C ILE A 195 52.64 31.35 17.15
N ASN A 196 53.69 32.14 16.87
CA ASN A 196 53.65 33.16 15.83
C ASN A 196 53.53 32.55 14.43
N PHE A 197 54.17 31.40 14.18
CA PHE A 197 54.04 30.67 12.92
C PHE A 197 52.60 30.17 12.70
N GLU A 198 52.01 29.47 13.69
CA GLU A 198 50.62 29.02 13.63
C GLU A 198 49.63 30.18 13.40
N ASN A 199 49.85 31.33 14.04
CA ASN A 199 48.96 32.49 13.89
C ASN A 199 49.04 33.10 12.48
N ASN A 200 50.22 33.14 11.85
CA ASN A 200 50.35 33.59 10.47
C ASN A 200 49.68 32.62 9.48
N GLU A 201 49.75 31.32 9.73
CA GLU A 201 49.03 30.32 8.92
C GLU A 201 47.50 30.48 9.06
N LYS A 202 46.99 30.66 10.29
CA LYS A 202 45.57 30.93 10.55
C LYS A 202 45.08 32.22 9.86
N VAL A 203 45.87 33.29 9.87
CA VAL A 203 45.55 34.53 9.14
C VAL A 203 45.47 34.29 7.62
N THR A 204 46.36 33.46 7.07
CA THR A 204 46.35 33.11 5.64
C THR A 204 45.12 32.29 5.27
N ILE A 205 44.73 31.32 6.11
CA ILE A 205 43.51 30.51 5.93
C ILE A 205 42.26 31.39 6.00
N LEU A 206 42.19 32.33 6.95
CA LEU A 206 41.06 33.27 7.07
C LEU A 206 40.93 34.19 5.86
N ALA A 207 42.04 34.69 5.29
CA ALA A 207 42.02 35.50 4.08
C ALA A 207 41.46 34.71 2.87
N ASN A 208 41.86 33.45 2.72
CA ASN A 208 41.34 32.59 1.64
C ASN A 208 39.85 32.27 1.82
N LEU A 209 39.39 32.06 3.05
CA LEU A 209 37.96 31.87 3.36
C LEU A 209 37.13 33.14 3.08
N GLU A 210 37.67 34.34 3.29
CA GLU A 210 36.98 35.59 2.96
C GLU A 210 36.83 35.79 1.45
N VAL A 211 37.80 35.34 0.64
CA VAL A 211 37.69 35.33 -0.83
C VAL A 211 36.60 34.36 -1.28
N LEU A 212 36.65 33.11 -0.82
CA LEU A 212 35.65 32.08 -1.15
C LEU A 212 34.23 32.52 -0.77
N HIS A 213 34.06 33.17 0.39
CA HIS A 213 32.77 33.69 0.83
C HIS A 213 32.24 34.82 -0.08
N LYS A 214 33.11 35.64 -0.67
CA LYS A 214 32.70 36.68 -1.64
C LYS A 214 32.33 36.10 -3.00
N GLU A 215 33.00 35.02 -3.42
CA GLU A 215 32.65 34.28 -4.64
C GLU A 215 31.27 33.61 -4.50
N LEU A 216 31.05 32.88 -3.40
CA LEU A 216 29.74 32.27 -3.07
C LEU A 216 28.60 33.30 -2.93
N GLN A 217 28.88 34.50 -2.42
CA GLN A 217 27.90 35.60 -2.39
C GLN A 217 27.58 36.16 -3.79
N GLY A 218 28.48 36.02 -4.76
CA GLY A 218 28.24 36.38 -6.16
C GLY A 218 27.30 35.40 -6.84
N GLU A 219 27.61 34.10 -6.75
CA GLU A 219 26.80 33.01 -7.35
C GLU A 219 25.35 33.03 -6.83
N HIS A 220 25.16 33.22 -5.52
CA HIS A 220 23.82 33.26 -4.92
C HIS A 220 22.93 34.39 -5.48
N VAL A 221 23.52 35.51 -5.95
CA VAL A 221 22.77 36.61 -6.58
C VAL A 221 22.36 36.28 -8.02
N GLU A 222 23.05 35.38 -8.71
CA GLU A 222 22.63 34.88 -10.02
C GLU A 222 21.55 33.80 -9.89
N ASP A 223 21.70 32.88 -8.92
CA ASP A 223 20.67 31.88 -8.57
C ASP A 223 19.33 32.55 -8.19
N LEU A 224 19.36 33.65 -7.42
CA LEU A 224 18.16 34.40 -7.05
C LEU A 224 17.45 34.99 -8.28
N LYS A 225 18.18 35.55 -9.26
CA LYS A 225 17.58 36.05 -10.51
C LYS A 225 17.02 34.94 -11.39
N PHE A 226 17.68 33.77 -11.40
CA PHE A 226 17.15 32.59 -12.07
C PHE A 226 15.85 32.13 -11.41
N THR A 227 15.81 32.12 -10.08
CA THR A 227 14.60 31.79 -9.30
C THR A 227 13.45 32.77 -9.58
N GLU A 228 13.70 34.08 -9.58
CA GLU A 228 12.70 35.10 -9.97
C GLU A 228 12.16 34.89 -11.40
N SER A 229 13.03 34.48 -12.33
CA SER A 229 12.63 34.18 -13.71
C SER A 229 11.79 32.90 -13.81
N LEU A 230 12.08 31.91 -12.96
CA LEU A 230 11.39 30.62 -12.91
C LEU A 230 10.00 30.74 -12.26
N GLU A 231 9.88 31.55 -11.21
CA GLU A 231 8.58 31.90 -10.61
C GLU A 231 7.69 32.67 -11.60
N ALA A 232 8.26 33.61 -12.38
CA ALA A 232 7.51 34.32 -13.43
C ALA A 232 7.01 33.40 -14.57
N VAL A 233 7.76 32.34 -14.90
CA VAL A 233 7.31 31.31 -15.86
C VAL A 233 6.21 30.45 -15.25
N LYS A 234 6.33 30.08 -13.97
CA LYS A 234 5.30 29.35 -13.22
C LYS A 234 3.99 30.14 -13.13
N ASP A 235 4.02 31.41 -12.75
CA ASP A 235 2.85 32.30 -12.72
C ASP A 235 2.13 32.36 -14.07
N GLN A 236 2.89 32.40 -15.17
CA GLN A 236 2.33 32.41 -16.52
C GLN A 236 1.69 31.06 -16.87
N ILE A 237 2.33 29.94 -16.50
CA ILE A 237 1.78 28.58 -16.68
C ILE A 237 0.49 28.39 -15.87
N GLU A 238 0.47 28.77 -14.59
CA GLU A 238 -0.74 28.69 -13.74
C GLU A 238 -1.90 29.51 -14.31
N LYS A 239 -1.61 30.70 -14.85
CA LYS A 239 -2.59 31.56 -15.51
C LYS A 239 -3.15 30.95 -16.80
N ASP A 240 -2.31 30.35 -17.62
CA ASP A 240 -2.74 29.72 -18.87
C ASP A 240 -3.55 28.43 -18.60
N PHE A 241 -3.17 27.63 -17.59
CA PHE A 241 -3.97 26.49 -17.11
C PHE A 241 -5.31 26.92 -16.51
N SER A 242 -5.34 27.98 -15.69
CA SER A 242 -6.59 28.50 -15.13
C SER A 242 -7.55 28.94 -16.23
N LYS A 243 -7.03 29.52 -17.32
CA LYS A 243 -7.85 29.91 -18.48
C LYS A 243 -8.35 28.70 -19.27
N GLN A 244 -7.48 27.73 -19.57
CA GLN A 244 -7.89 26.50 -20.24
C GLN A 244 -8.97 25.73 -19.47
N LYS A 245 -8.90 25.77 -18.13
CA LYS A 245 -9.92 25.20 -17.27
C LYS A 245 -11.26 25.94 -17.36
N GLU A 246 -11.24 27.28 -17.38
CA GLU A 246 -12.45 28.10 -17.56
C GLU A 246 -13.10 27.85 -18.92
N ASP A 247 -12.30 27.79 -20.00
CA ASP A 247 -12.75 27.47 -21.36
C ASP A 247 -13.38 26.04 -21.41
N LEU A 248 -12.79 25.05 -20.73
CA LEU A 248 -13.33 23.67 -20.63
C LEU A 248 -14.60 23.57 -19.77
N ASP A 249 -14.66 24.27 -18.64
CA ASP A 249 -15.85 24.28 -17.77
C ASP A 249 -17.06 24.89 -18.50
N ASP A 250 -16.85 25.88 -19.38
CA ASP A 250 -17.91 26.45 -20.22
C ASP A 250 -18.32 25.54 -21.39
N GLU A 251 -17.38 24.81 -22.01
CA GLU A 251 -17.72 23.76 -22.98
C GLU A 251 -18.51 22.62 -22.33
N LEU A 252 -18.13 22.20 -21.12
CA LEU A 252 -18.85 21.18 -20.35
C LEU A 252 -20.29 21.62 -20.03
N LYS A 253 -20.50 22.87 -19.58
CA LYS A 253 -21.85 23.43 -19.37
C LYS A 253 -22.66 23.45 -20.67
N ALA A 254 -22.05 23.78 -21.80
CA ALA A 254 -22.71 23.78 -23.10
C ALA A 254 -23.11 22.34 -23.55
N LEU A 255 -22.27 21.34 -23.27
CA LEU A 255 -22.58 19.93 -23.52
C LEU A 255 -23.69 19.40 -22.59
N LEU A 256 -23.63 19.70 -21.29
CA LEU A 256 -24.68 19.34 -20.33
C LEU A 256 -26.03 19.93 -20.74
N THR A 257 -26.06 21.21 -21.16
CA THR A 257 -27.28 21.86 -21.67
C THR A 257 -27.85 21.14 -22.90
N LYS A 258 -27.01 20.64 -23.80
CA LYS A 258 -27.44 19.81 -24.94
C LYS A 258 -28.00 18.46 -24.50
N ILE A 259 -27.36 17.79 -23.52
CA ILE A 259 -27.82 16.50 -22.98
C ILE A 259 -29.18 16.66 -22.30
N THR A 260 -29.36 17.68 -21.44
CA THR A 260 -30.66 17.96 -20.79
C THR A 260 -31.76 18.19 -21.82
N LYS A 261 -31.46 18.90 -22.92
CA LYS A 261 -32.42 19.09 -24.02
C LYS A 261 -32.79 17.75 -24.67
N ILE A 262 -31.80 16.91 -25.02
CA ILE A 262 -32.05 15.58 -25.61
C ILE A 262 -32.91 14.70 -24.68
N MET A 263 -32.69 14.76 -23.36
CA MET A 263 -33.50 14.02 -22.39
C MET A 263 -34.96 14.49 -22.34
N GLU A 264 -35.19 15.80 -22.42
CA GLU A 264 -36.54 16.37 -22.49
C GLU A 264 -37.23 16.03 -23.82
N ASP A 265 -36.52 16.12 -24.95
CA ASP A 265 -37.00 15.72 -26.27
C ASP A 265 -37.35 14.20 -26.29
N MET A 266 -36.54 13.35 -25.65
CA MET A 266 -36.82 11.91 -25.48
C MET A 266 -38.05 11.64 -24.60
N LYS A 267 -38.22 12.40 -23.50
CA LYS A 267 -39.38 12.29 -22.62
C LYS A 267 -40.68 12.64 -23.34
N GLN A 268 -40.69 13.71 -24.13
CA GLN A 268 -41.82 14.09 -24.96
C GLN A 268 -42.15 13.04 -26.04
N LEU A 269 -41.13 12.37 -26.60
CA LEU A 269 -41.31 11.26 -27.53
C LEU A 269 -41.93 10.02 -26.84
N GLU A 270 -41.55 9.72 -25.59
CA GLU A 270 -42.14 8.63 -24.81
C GLU A 270 -43.61 8.91 -24.46
N GLU A 271 -43.93 10.15 -24.05
CA GLU A 271 -45.31 10.61 -23.80
C GLU A 271 -46.18 10.52 -25.07
N ALA A 272 -45.68 10.98 -26.22
CA ALA A 272 -46.38 10.89 -27.51
C ALA A 272 -46.58 9.43 -27.97
N LYS A 273 -45.63 8.54 -27.67
CA LYS A 273 -45.72 7.11 -27.94
C LYS A 273 -46.76 6.44 -27.04
N GLU A 274 -46.85 6.81 -25.77
CA GLU A 274 -47.90 6.32 -24.87
C GLU A 274 -49.30 6.75 -25.36
N GLU A 275 -49.47 8.03 -25.73
CA GLU A 275 -50.71 8.55 -26.30
C GLU A 275 -51.10 7.81 -27.59
N ALA A 276 -50.15 7.57 -28.51
CA ALA A 276 -50.36 6.77 -29.70
C ALA A 276 -50.73 5.30 -29.40
N THR A 277 -50.19 4.68 -28.34
CA THR A 277 -50.61 3.33 -27.95
C THR A 277 -52.01 3.30 -27.34
N ASN A 278 -52.39 4.34 -26.58
CA ASN A 278 -53.71 4.46 -25.99
C ASN A 278 -54.79 4.65 -27.06
N GLU A 279 -54.54 5.49 -28.07
CA GLU A 279 -55.48 5.66 -29.19
C GLU A 279 -55.55 4.40 -30.08
N ASN A 280 -54.44 3.68 -30.29
CA ASN A 280 -54.48 2.36 -30.94
C ASN A 280 -55.32 1.33 -30.16
N GLN A 281 -55.23 1.29 -28.83
CA GLN A 281 -56.10 0.43 -28.01
C GLN A 281 -57.56 0.84 -28.10
N ARG A 282 -57.85 2.14 -28.21
CA ARG A 282 -59.21 2.66 -28.38
C ARG A 282 -59.78 2.30 -29.75
N LEU A 283 -59.03 2.50 -30.83
CA LEU A 283 -59.41 2.09 -32.19
C LEU A 283 -59.66 0.58 -32.27
N LYS A 284 -58.81 -0.23 -31.63
CA LYS A 284 -59.00 -1.69 -31.57
C LYS A 284 -60.33 -2.09 -30.91
N LYS A 285 -60.73 -1.42 -29.82
CA LYS A 285 -62.03 -1.63 -29.17
C LYS A 285 -63.24 -1.26 -30.06
N ILE A 286 -63.06 -0.38 -31.04
CA ILE A 286 -64.11 0.00 -32.02
C ILE A 286 -64.18 -1.03 -33.17
N VAL A 287 -63.06 -1.65 -33.53
CA VAL A 287 -63.00 -2.70 -34.57
C VAL A 287 -63.53 -4.05 -34.06
N ASP A 288 -63.34 -4.36 -32.77
CA ASP A 288 -63.74 -5.64 -32.16
C ASP A 288 -65.25 -5.72 -31.78
N THR A 289 -66.06 -4.70 -32.09
CA THR A 289 -67.54 -4.75 -31.96
C THR A 289 -68.21 -5.11 -33.30
N PRO A 290 -68.76 -6.33 -33.47
CA PRO A 290 -69.42 -6.74 -34.70
C PRO A 290 -70.88 -6.27 -34.75
N GLU A 291 -71.12 -5.01 -35.10
CA GLU A 291 -72.44 -4.54 -35.52
C GLU A 291 -72.61 -4.63 -37.05
N ASP A 292 -73.70 -5.28 -37.45
CA ASP A 292 -74.01 -5.70 -38.83
C ASP A 292 -74.35 -4.49 -39.72
N PRO A 293 -73.53 -4.11 -40.72
CA PRO A 293 -73.71 -2.87 -41.46
C PRO A 293 -74.75 -3.02 -42.58
N LYS A 294 -76.02 -2.79 -42.25
CA LYS A 294 -77.05 -2.46 -43.23
C LYS A 294 -77.30 -0.95 -43.29
N GLU A 295 -77.02 -0.40 -44.46
CA GLU A 295 -77.59 0.84 -45.01
C GLU A 295 -77.51 2.11 -44.13
N SER A 296 -76.45 2.90 -44.28
CA SER A 296 -76.61 4.32 -44.66
C SER A 296 -75.30 4.99 -45.07
N GLY A 297 -75.46 6.06 -45.87
CA GLY A 297 -74.45 6.79 -46.64
C GLY A 297 -73.02 6.95 -46.10
N LEU A 298 -72.06 6.83 -47.03
CA LEU A 298 -70.71 7.40 -46.87
C LEU A 298 -70.82 8.86 -46.43
N THR A 299 -70.39 9.10 -45.20
CA THR A 299 -70.31 10.43 -44.60
C THR A 299 -68.85 10.86 -44.43
N GLN A 300 -68.68 12.14 -44.08
CA GLN A 300 -67.44 12.92 -44.02
C GLN A 300 -66.19 12.18 -43.47
N GLN A 301 -66.39 11.25 -42.53
CA GLN A 301 -65.36 10.43 -41.89
C GLN A 301 -64.40 9.70 -42.86
N ALA A 302 -64.88 9.28 -44.04
CA ALA A 302 -64.04 8.64 -45.07
C ALA A 302 -63.17 9.63 -45.86
N VAL A 303 -63.47 10.93 -45.81
CA VAL A 303 -62.64 12.01 -46.35
C VAL A 303 -61.61 12.43 -45.31
N ASP A 304 -62.01 12.51 -44.04
CA ASP A 304 -61.14 12.91 -42.93
C ASP A 304 -60.01 11.89 -42.72
N LEU A 305 -60.32 10.58 -42.73
CA LEU A 305 -59.31 9.50 -42.70
C LEU A 305 -58.28 9.61 -43.85
N ARG A 306 -58.67 10.06 -45.05
CA ARG A 306 -57.74 10.25 -46.17
C ARG A 306 -56.87 11.51 -46.01
N GLN A 307 -57.32 12.52 -45.27
CA GLN A 307 -56.48 13.66 -44.90
C GLN A 307 -55.48 13.28 -43.80
N GLU A 308 -55.87 12.39 -42.89
CA GLU A 308 -55.01 11.90 -41.82
C GLU A 308 -53.89 11.00 -42.36
N ASP A 309 -54.22 10.08 -43.28
CA ASP A 309 -53.25 9.23 -44.00
C ASP A 309 -52.25 10.07 -44.82
N SER A 310 -52.70 11.21 -45.38
CA SER A 310 -51.81 12.18 -46.05
C SER A 310 -50.84 12.85 -45.07
N LYS A 311 -51.32 13.28 -43.89
CA LYS A 311 -50.47 13.91 -42.86
C LYS A 311 -49.45 12.93 -42.29
N LEU A 312 -49.83 11.67 -42.06
CA LEU A 312 -48.91 10.62 -41.62
C LEU A 312 -47.82 10.37 -42.65
N LYS A 313 -48.16 10.44 -43.94
CA LYS A 313 -47.17 10.32 -45.02
C LYS A 313 -46.21 11.53 -45.06
N ASP A 314 -46.74 12.75 -44.99
CA ASP A 314 -45.92 13.97 -44.96
C ASP A 314 -44.96 13.98 -43.73
N LEU A 315 -45.43 13.49 -42.58
CA LEU A 315 -44.62 13.35 -41.35
C LEU A 315 -43.54 12.26 -41.49
N SER A 316 -43.85 11.13 -42.14
CA SER A 316 -42.89 10.08 -42.46
C SER A 316 -41.79 10.57 -43.42
N ASP A 317 -42.16 11.38 -44.41
CA ASP A 317 -41.20 11.97 -45.35
C ASP A 317 -40.31 13.03 -44.64
N GLN A 318 -40.86 13.81 -43.70
CA GLN A 318 -40.06 14.70 -42.83
C GLN A 318 -39.05 13.93 -41.97
N LEU A 319 -39.50 12.90 -41.23
CA LEU A 319 -38.64 12.04 -40.41
C LEU A 319 -37.53 11.38 -41.24
N THR A 320 -37.84 10.96 -42.47
CA THR A 320 -36.85 10.38 -43.39
C THR A 320 -35.79 11.42 -43.81
N THR A 321 -36.19 12.68 -44.00
CA THR A 321 -35.30 13.79 -44.34
C THR A 321 -34.40 14.18 -43.15
N GLU A 322 -34.93 14.14 -41.93
CA GLU A 322 -34.18 14.41 -40.71
C GLU A 322 -33.15 13.28 -40.43
N PHE A 323 -33.49 12.03 -40.75
CA PHE A 323 -32.57 10.89 -40.68
C PHE A 323 -31.45 10.95 -41.74
N THR A 324 -31.67 11.56 -42.91
CA THR A 324 -30.58 11.78 -43.88
C THR A 324 -29.65 12.91 -43.45
N THR A 325 -30.18 14.04 -42.97
CA THR A 325 -29.33 15.15 -42.50
C THR A 325 -28.46 14.79 -41.28
N THR A 326 -28.97 14.01 -40.33
CA THR A 326 -28.17 13.49 -39.20
C THR A 326 -27.11 12.47 -39.62
N LYS A 327 -27.37 11.68 -40.67
CA LYS A 327 -26.38 10.78 -41.28
C LYS A 327 -25.25 11.54 -41.97
N ASP A 328 -25.55 12.66 -42.62
CA ASP A 328 -24.55 13.49 -43.29
C ASP A 328 -23.63 14.20 -42.28
N GLY A 329 -24.17 14.73 -41.17
CA GLY A 329 -23.35 15.27 -40.08
C GLY A 329 -22.42 14.24 -39.42
N ARG A 330 -22.82 12.96 -39.39
CA ARG A 330 -21.93 11.86 -38.94
C ARG A 330 -20.79 11.58 -39.93
N ASN A 331 -21.04 11.72 -41.24
CA ASN A 331 -19.99 11.58 -42.25
C ASN A 331 -18.98 12.73 -42.18
N GLU A 332 -19.43 13.96 -41.85
CA GLU A 332 -18.54 15.12 -41.64
C GLU A 332 -17.57 14.90 -40.47
N TYR A 333 -18.05 14.36 -39.35
CA TYR A 333 -17.18 13.95 -38.22
C TYR A 333 -16.18 12.85 -38.60
N ILE A 334 -16.59 11.87 -39.41
CA ILE A 334 -15.70 10.81 -39.90
C ILE A 334 -14.60 11.41 -40.80
N GLN A 335 -14.95 12.39 -41.63
CA GLN A 335 -13.97 13.09 -42.47
C GLN A 335 -12.95 13.88 -41.63
N GLN A 336 -13.40 14.62 -40.62
CA GLN A 336 -12.50 15.37 -39.72
C GLN A 336 -11.50 14.45 -38.99
N HIS A 337 -11.94 13.26 -38.55
CA HIS A 337 -11.03 12.26 -37.98
C HIS A 337 -10.07 11.65 -39.01
N SER A 338 -10.48 11.51 -40.28
CA SER A 338 -9.61 11.06 -41.36
C SER A 338 -8.52 12.09 -41.66
N ASP A 339 -8.88 13.37 -41.76
CA ASP A 339 -7.95 14.46 -42.06
C ASP A 339 -6.89 14.61 -40.95
N LEU A 340 -7.30 14.47 -39.67
CA LEU A 340 -6.39 14.47 -38.52
C LEU A 340 -5.42 13.28 -38.53
N ALA A 341 -5.87 12.11 -39.01
CA ALA A 341 -5.00 10.93 -39.14
C ALA A 341 -3.93 11.13 -40.23
N GLU A 342 -4.28 11.75 -41.36
CA GLU A 342 -3.32 12.11 -42.42
C GLU A 342 -2.27 13.13 -41.93
N GLU A 343 -2.67 14.11 -41.11
CA GLU A 343 -1.73 15.08 -40.51
C GLU A 343 -0.75 14.42 -39.52
N LEU A 344 -1.23 13.46 -38.72
CA LEU A 344 -0.38 12.66 -37.83
C LEU A 344 0.62 11.80 -38.62
N GLU A 345 0.18 11.14 -39.70
CA GLU A 345 1.05 10.32 -40.55
C GLU A 345 2.10 11.18 -41.28
N SER A 346 1.74 12.38 -41.75
CA SER A 346 2.68 13.38 -42.27
C SER A 346 3.74 13.78 -41.25
N THR A 347 3.37 13.88 -39.97
CA THR A 347 4.28 14.26 -38.89
C THR A 347 5.23 13.12 -38.53
N ILE A 348 4.74 11.88 -38.47
CA ILE A 348 5.57 10.67 -38.26
C ILE A 348 6.61 10.51 -39.40
N GLN A 349 6.22 10.80 -40.64
CA GLN A 349 7.13 10.75 -41.79
C GLN A 349 8.25 11.81 -41.70
N LYS A 350 7.94 13.05 -41.28
CA LYS A 350 8.95 14.09 -41.05
C LYS A 350 9.98 13.69 -39.98
N PHE A 351 9.55 13.04 -38.89
CA PHE A 351 10.45 12.52 -37.87
C PHE A 351 11.37 11.40 -38.42
N HIS A 352 10.84 10.49 -39.24
CA HIS A 352 11.66 9.46 -39.88
C HIS A 352 12.74 10.03 -40.81
N ASP A 353 12.42 11.08 -41.57
CA ASP A 353 13.39 11.74 -42.43
C ASP A 353 14.47 12.50 -41.62
N GLN A 354 14.12 13.11 -40.49
CA GLN A 354 15.10 13.72 -39.57
C GLN A 354 16.07 12.68 -38.96
N LEU A 355 15.56 11.53 -38.50
CA LEU A 355 16.39 10.43 -37.98
C LEU A 355 17.34 9.88 -39.06
N ARG A 356 16.91 9.87 -40.32
CA ARG A 356 17.73 9.44 -41.46
C ARG A 356 18.89 10.40 -41.74
N ILE A 357 18.68 11.72 -41.59
CA ILE A 357 19.73 12.74 -41.71
C ILE A 357 20.78 12.56 -40.60
N LEU A 358 20.34 12.50 -39.34
CA LEU A 358 21.21 12.25 -38.18
C LEU A 358 22.07 10.98 -38.33
N THR A 359 21.48 9.90 -38.83
CA THR A 359 22.20 8.64 -39.11
C THR A 359 23.29 8.82 -40.16
N SER A 360 23.12 9.74 -41.12
CA SER A 360 24.13 10.05 -42.12
C SER A 360 25.27 10.90 -41.56
N ASP A 361 24.98 11.86 -40.67
CA ASP A 361 25.98 12.75 -40.07
C ASP A 361 26.91 12.00 -39.11
N VAL A 362 26.37 11.09 -38.29
CA VAL A 362 27.18 10.18 -37.45
C VAL A 362 28.18 9.37 -38.29
N LYS A 363 27.78 8.97 -39.50
CA LYS A 363 28.65 8.24 -40.43
C LYS A 363 29.74 9.12 -41.05
N ILE A 364 29.47 10.42 -41.26
CA ILE A 364 30.48 11.39 -41.72
C ILE A 364 31.53 11.62 -40.62
N LEU A 365 31.10 11.89 -39.39
CA LEU A 365 31.98 12.13 -38.23
C LEU A 365 32.90 10.93 -37.93
N SER A 366 32.39 9.70 -38.05
CA SER A 366 33.22 8.49 -37.93
C SER A 366 34.37 8.46 -38.94
N ASN A 367 34.13 8.87 -40.20
CA ASN A 367 35.16 8.88 -41.24
C ASN A 367 36.19 9.99 -41.05
N GLU A 368 35.85 11.10 -40.38
CA GLU A 368 36.81 12.16 -40.05
C GLU A 368 37.72 11.76 -38.88
N SER A 369 37.16 11.08 -37.86
CA SER A 369 37.94 10.53 -36.74
C SER A 369 39.08 9.60 -37.23
N ASP A 370 38.81 8.77 -38.23
CA ASP A 370 39.81 7.84 -38.77
C ASP A 370 40.87 8.51 -39.66
N LYS A 371 40.56 9.65 -40.29
CA LYS A 371 41.56 10.45 -41.02
C LYS A 371 42.57 11.10 -40.07
N LEU A 372 42.11 11.68 -38.96
CA LEU A 372 42.98 12.36 -37.99
C LEU A 372 44.02 11.41 -37.38
N LYS A 373 43.62 10.17 -37.05
CA LYS A 373 44.55 9.10 -36.60
C LYS A 373 45.63 8.75 -37.63
N GLN A 374 45.37 8.96 -38.93
CA GLN A 374 46.32 8.69 -40.00
C GLN A 374 47.36 9.80 -40.18
N GLU A 375 46.99 11.06 -39.89
CA GLU A 375 47.91 12.20 -39.92
C GLU A 375 48.89 12.19 -38.74
N GLU A 376 48.43 11.82 -37.54
CA GLU A 376 49.27 11.67 -36.35
C GLU A 376 50.47 10.74 -36.60
N GLY A 377 50.24 9.58 -37.22
CA GLY A 377 51.27 8.61 -37.60
C GLY A 377 52.27 9.09 -38.68
N SER A 378 52.03 10.25 -39.29
CA SER A 378 52.91 10.86 -40.30
C SER A 378 53.87 11.89 -39.69
N LEU A 379 53.42 12.67 -38.71
CA LEU A 379 54.24 13.67 -38.00
C LEU A 379 55.42 13.01 -37.24
N ILE A 380 55.17 11.85 -36.61
CA ILE A 380 56.18 11.09 -35.85
C ILE A 380 57.41 10.70 -36.72
N LYS A 381 57.26 10.62 -38.04
CA LYS A 381 58.36 10.25 -38.95
C LYS A 381 59.31 11.41 -39.24
N GLN A 382 58.86 12.67 -39.15
CA GLN A 382 59.69 13.84 -39.51
C GLN A 382 60.77 14.17 -38.46
N ASP A 383 60.50 13.96 -37.16
CA ASP A 383 61.49 14.20 -36.09
C ASP A 383 62.78 13.36 -36.24
N SER A 384 62.66 12.17 -36.85
CA SER A 384 63.80 11.28 -37.10
C SER A 384 64.85 11.84 -38.07
N ILE A 385 64.48 12.82 -38.91
CA ILE A 385 65.32 13.33 -40.00
C ILE A 385 66.21 14.49 -39.53
N LEU A 386 65.75 15.29 -38.56
CA LEU A 386 66.44 16.49 -38.07
C LEU A 386 67.71 16.17 -37.25
N LYS A 387 67.78 15.00 -36.60
CA LYS A 387 68.87 14.62 -35.69
C LYS A 387 70.18 14.18 -36.38
N ARG A 388 70.35 14.39 -37.70
CA ARG A 388 71.41 13.74 -38.50
C ARG A 388 72.41 14.66 -39.23
N ARG A 389 72.47 15.96 -38.93
CA ARG A 389 73.40 16.91 -39.59
C ARG A 389 74.02 17.94 -38.64
N LEU A 390 75.26 17.70 -38.18
CA LEU A 390 76.31 18.73 -37.99
C LEU A 390 77.67 18.01 -37.77
N PRO A 391 78.68 18.23 -38.61
CA PRO A 391 79.96 18.72 -38.07
C PRO A 391 80.82 19.58 -39.03
N LEU A 392 81.79 20.32 -38.48
CA LEU A 392 83.18 20.59 -38.93
C LEU A 392 83.62 22.06 -38.75
N THR A 393 84.78 22.28 -38.10
CA THR A 393 86.04 22.75 -38.72
C THR A 393 87.17 22.91 -37.67
N LYS A 394 88.41 23.17 -38.11
CA LYS A 394 89.66 22.95 -37.33
C LYS A 394 90.24 24.24 -36.72
N PHE A 395 90.82 24.14 -35.52
CA PHE A 395 91.75 25.15 -34.97
C PHE A 395 92.94 24.50 -34.22
N ASP A 396 93.91 25.31 -33.82
CA ASP A 396 95.31 24.95 -33.46
C ASP A 396 95.53 23.68 -32.60
N LEU A 397 96.52 22.86 -32.94
CA LEU A 397 96.54 21.40 -32.71
C LEU A 397 97.53 20.87 -31.65
N LYS A 398 98.19 21.73 -30.86
CA LYS A 398 99.12 21.28 -29.78
C LYS A 398 98.77 21.78 -28.39
N SER A 399 98.43 23.06 -28.22
CA SER A 399 97.84 23.53 -26.95
C SER A 399 96.46 22.89 -26.76
N PHE A 400 95.63 23.00 -27.79
CA PHE A 400 94.34 22.32 -27.84
C PHE A 400 94.48 20.80 -27.82
N ARG A 401 95.64 20.17 -28.10
CA ARG A 401 95.74 18.70 -27.90
C ARG A 401 95.87 18.32 -26.43
N ARG A 402 96.54 19.12 -25.59
CA ARG A 402 96.55 18.87 -24.13
C ARG A 402 95.20 19.20 -23.52
N GLU A 403 94.60 20.31 -23.93
CA GLU A 403 93.26 20.67 -23.48
C GLU A 403 92.21 19.71 -24.04
N TYR A 404 92.36 19.21 -25.27
CA TYR A 404 91.51 18.15 -25.83
C TYR A 404 91.75 16.81 -25.16
N ASP A 405 92.98 16.42 -24.81
CA ASP A 405 93.20 15.16 -24.09
C ASP A 405 92.68 15.27 -22.63
N ARG A 406 92.74 16.45 -21.99
CA ARG A 406 92.07 16.73 -20.70
C ARG A 406 90.55 16.76 -20.83
N ILE A 407 90.00 17.58 -21.72
CA ILE A 407 88.56 17.66 -22.03
C ILE A 407 88.06 16.30 -22.51
N LYS A 408 88.84 15.47 -23.21
CA LYS A 408 88.45 14.11 -23.60
C LYS A 408 88.43 13.14 -22.43
N ILE A 409 89.26 13.35 -21.40
CA ILE A 409 89.15 12.61 -20.14
C ILE A 409 87.89 13.10 -19.40
N GLU A 410 87.72 14.41 -19.19
CA GLU A 410 86.54 15.00 -18.54
C GLU A 410 85.23 14.66 -19.27
N TYR A 411 85.23 14.62 -20.60
CA TYR A 411 84.10 14.23 -21.45
C TYR A 411 83.94 12.71 -21.49
N SER A 412 85.00 11.91 -21.35
CA SER A 412 84.88 10.45 -21.19
C SER A 412 84.33 10.08 -19.81
N ASP A 413 84.66 10.84 -18.77
CA ASP A 413 84.14 10.68 -17.42
C ASP A 413 82.69 11.18 -17.36
N SER A 414 82.39 12.33 -17.99
CA SER A 414 81.02 12.84 -18.15
C SER A 414 80.15 11.94 -19.02
N ASP A 415 80.66 11.37 -20.12
CA ASP A 415 79.97 10.34 -20.91
C ASP A 415 79.76 9.08 -20.06
N ALA A 416 80.72 8.67 -19.21
CA ALA A 416 80.55 7.51 -18.34
C ALA A 416 79.48 7.75 -17.26
N GLU A 417 79.41 8.95 -16.68
CA GLU A 417 78.33 9.36 -15.76
C GLU A 417 76.98 9.47 -16.48
N PHE A 418 76.95 10.04 -17.70
CA PHE A 418 75.74 10.14 -18.52
C PHE A 418 75.23 8.77 -18.97
N ILE A 419 76.13 7.83 -19.31
CA ILE A 419 75.80 6.43 -19.60
C ILE A 419 75.27 5.72 -18.35
N ARG A 420 75.84 5.96 -17.16
CA ARG A 420 75.29 5.45 -15.89
C ARG A 420 73.89 6.00 -15.64
N TYR A 421 73.69 7.31 -15.78
CA TYR A 421 72.39 7.97 -15.62
C TYR A 421 71.34 7.45 -16.62
N ILE A 422 71.70 7.28 -17.90
CA ILE A 422 70.82 6.65 -18.90
C ILE A 422 70.53 5.19 -18.53
N SER A 423 71.50 4.44 -18.02
CA SER A 423 71.29 3.06 -17.59
C SER A 423 70.34 2.98 -16.39
N GLU A 424 70.41 3.94 -15.47
CA GLU A 424 69.54 4.03 -14.30
C GLU A 424 68.12 4.47 -14.69
N LEU A 425 67.98 5.49 -15.56
CA LEU A 425 66.70 5.87 -16.15
C LEU A 425 66.04 4.70 -16.88
N ARG A 426 66.78 3.93 -17.69
CA ARG A 426 66.26 2.74 -18.37
C ARG A 426 65.78 1.68 -17.39
N LYS A 427 66.50 1.46 -16.29
CA LYS A 427 66.12 0.53 -15.23
C LYS A 427 64.83 0.98 -14.53
N ASN A 428 64.68 2.28 -14.27
CA ASN A 428 63.48 2.85 -13.67
C ASN A 428 62.27 2.79 -14.61
N ILE A 429 62.45 3.09 -15.90
CA ILE A 429 61.41 2.94 -16.93
C ILE A 429 60.96 1.48 -17.05
N GLU A 430 61.89 0.51 -17.01
CA GLU A 430 61.53 -0.91 -17.10
C GLU A 430 60.82 -1.41 -15.83
N ALA A 431 61.18 -0.89 -14.66
CA ALA A 431 60.44 -1.12 -13.42
C ALA A 431 59.01 -0.53 -13.49
N GLN A 432 58.85 0.69 -14.00
CA GLN A 432 57.54 1.32 -14.21
C GLN A 432 56.68 0.54 -15.20
N LYS A 433 57.23 0.06 -16.33
CA LYS A 433 56.50 -0.83 -17.26
C LYS A 433 56.03 -2.11 -16.58
N SER A 434 56.86 -2.73 -15.74
CA SER A 434 56.47 -3.93 -14.99
C SER A 434 55.29 -3.66 -14.04
N ILE A 435 55.19 -2.46 -13.47
CA ILE A 435 54.05 -2.03 -12.64
C ILE A 435 52.82 -1.82 -13.52
N ILE A 436 52.95 -1.11 -14.64
CA ILE A 436 51.86 -0.87 -15.61
C ILE A 436 51.29 -2.19 -16.16
N ASP A 437 52.14 -3.14 -16.55
CA ASP A 437 51.73 -4.48 -16.99
C ASP A 437 51.03 -5.29 -15.89
N GLY A 438 51.35 -5.02 -14.62
CA GLY A 438 50.64 -5.58 -13.47
C GLY A 438 49.23 -4.98 -13.33
N LEU A 439 49.13 -3.66 -13.38
CA LEU A 439 47.86 -2.93 -13.30
C LEU A 439 46.93 -3.28 -14.48
N LEU A 440 47.44 -3.35 -15.71
CA LEU A 440 46.65 -3.75 -16.89
C LEU A 440 46.08 -5.17 -16.76
N LYS A 441 46.83 -6.11 -16.15
CA LYS A 441 46.33 -7.47 -15.86
C LYS A 441 45.27 -7.46 -14.76
N GLU A 442 45.40 -6.62 -13.74
CA GLU A 442 44.40 -6.44 -12.69
C GLU A 442 43.10 -5.82 -13.24
N ILE A 443 43.21 -4.79 -14.08
CA ILE A 443 42.07 -4.17 -14.79
C ILE A 443 41.38 -5.22 -15.66
N ALA A 444 42.11 -5.95 -16.51
CA ALA A 444 41.52 -7.01 -17.34
C ALA A 444 40.81 -8.10 -16.52
N ARG A 445 41.39 -8.50 -15.37
CA ARG A 445 40.75 -9.42 -14.43
C ARG A 445 39.44 -8.83 -13.87
N LYS A 446 39.45 -7.56 -13.47
CA LYS A 446 38.27 -6.85 -12.94
C LYS A 446 37.18 -6.64 -13.98
N THR A 447 37.53 -6.35 -15.23
CA THR A 447 36.59 -6.27 -16.36
C THR A 447 35.90 -7.62 -16.57
N ASN A 448 36.65 -8.73 -16.54
CA ASN A 448 36.07 -10.06 -16.64
C ASN A 448 35.13 -10.39 -15.46
N GLU A 449 35.56 -10.12 -14.22
CA GLU A 449 34.71 -10.27 -13.03
C GLU A 449 33.41 -9.45 -13.15
N SER A 450 33.50 -8.20 -13.63
CA SER A 450 32.33 -7.35 -13.86
C SER A 450 31.41 -7.89 -14.96
N SER A 451 31.96 -8.49 -16.02
CA SER A 451 31.17 -9.12 -17.08
C SER A 451 30.40 -10.35 -16.57
N ASP A 452 31.01 -11.16 -15.69
CA ASP A 452 30.35 -12.29 -15.03
C ASP A 452 29.22 -11.83 -14.10
N PHE A 453 29.43 -10.73 -13.35
CA PHE A 453 28.37 -10.13 -12.55
C PHE A 453 27.21 -9.59 -13.41
N ASN A 454 27.50 -8.92 -14.53
CA ASN A 454 26.46 -8.43 -15.44
C ASN A 454 25.67 -9.61 -16.05
N ASN A 455 26.36 -10.66 -16.51
CA ASN A 455 25.74 -11.89 -17.00
C ASN A 455 24.86 -12.57 -15.93
N LYS A 456 25.28 -12.55 -14.67
CA LYS A 456 24.47 -13.07 -13.55
C LYS A 456 23.25 -12.20 -13.27
N SER A 457 23.41 -10.87 -13.25
CA SER A 457 22.30 -9.91 -13.08
C SER A 457 21.27 -10.05 -14.21
N GLN A 458 21.71 -10.18 -15.45
CA GLN A 458 20.84 -10.36 -16.61
C GLN A 458 20.04 -11.68 -16.53
N ARG A 459 20.66 -12.78 -16.06
CA ARG A 459 19.93 -14.03 -15.76
C ARG A 459 18.88 -13.85 -14.67
N GLN A 460 19.18 -13.09 -13.61
CA GLN A 460 18.22 -12.79 -12.55
C GLN A 460 17.07 -11.92 -13.08
N LYS A 461 17.34 -10.92 -13.92
CA LYS A 461 16.30 -10.13 -14.60
C LYS A 461 15.39 -11.01 -15.47
N SER A 462 15.94 -11.95 -16.23
CA SER A 462 15.14 -12.92 -17.01
C SER A 462 14.30 -13.86 -16.13
N GLN A 463 14.81 -14.27 -14.96
CA GLN A 463 14.03 -15.06 -13.99
C GLN A 463 12.90 -14.25 -13.36
N ILE A 464 13.13 -12.98 -13.02
CA ILE A 464 12.09 -12.08 -12.50
C ILE A 464 11.01 -11.85 -13.56
N ALA A 465 11.39 -11.57 -14.80
CA ALA A 465 10.44 -11.40 -15.91
C ALA A 465 9.57 -12.65 -16.14
N HIS A 466 10.15 -13.86 -16.06
CA HIS A 466 9.38 -15.11 -16.15
C HIS A 466 8.40 -15.28 -14.99
N LEU A 467 8.81 -14.96 -13.76
CA LEU A 467 7.93 -15.03 -12.59
C LEU A 467 6.81 -13.98 -12.65
N GLN A 468 7.07 -12.80 -13.22
CA GLN A 468 6.04 -11.80 -13.50
C GLN A 468 5.04 -12.33 -14.54
N GLU A 469 5.52 -12.91 -15.64
CA GLU A 469 4.65 -13.53 -16.67
C GLU A 469 3.81 -14.70 -16.11
N GLU A 470 4.33 -15.47 -15.14
CA GLU A 470 3.57 -16.50 -14.42
C GLU A 470 2.54 -15.91 -13.45
N LEU A 471 2.86 -14.82 -12.75
CA LEU A 471 1.92 -14.11 -11.87
C LEU A 471 0.78 -13.48 -12.68
N ASP A 472 1.07 -12.86 -13.82
CA ASP A 472 0.07 -12.29 -14.72
C ASP A 472 -0.89 -13.36 -15.25
N LYS A 473 -0.36 -14.55 -15.62
CA LYS A 473 -1.18 -15.71 -16.00
C LYS A 473 -2.06 -16.21 -14.85
N ILE A 474 -1.55 -16.26 -13.62
CA ILE A 474 -2.33 -16.65 -12.45
C ILE A 474 -3.43 -15.61 -12.15
N ALA A 475 -3.13 -14.32 -12.29
CA ALA A 475 -4.09 -13.24 -12.14
C ALA A 475 -5.20 -13.32 -13.21
N GLN A 476 -4.83 -13.58 -14.47
CA GLN A 476 -5.77 -13.78 -15.57
C GLN A 476 -6.66 -15.02 -15.32
N ILE A 477 -6.09 -16.16 -14.92
CA ILE A 477 -6.86 -17.37 -14.59
C ILE A 477 -7.86 -17.09 -13.45
N LYS A 478 -7.44 -16.42 -12.37
CA LYS A 478 -8.35 -16.02 -11.28
C LYS A 478 -9.45 -15.07 -11.75
N TYR A 479 -9.15 -14.16 -12.68
CA TYR A 479 -10.14 -13.26 -13.27
C TYR A 479 -11.15 -14.04 -14.12
N GLU A 480 -10.70 -15.01 -14.93
CA GLU A 480 -11.57 -15.89 -15.72
C GLU A 480 -12.42 -16.83 -14.84
N GLU A 481 -11.87 -17.36 -13.74
CA GLU A 481 -12.61 -18.14 -12.73
C GLU A 481 -13.69 -17.29 -12.04
N ASN A 482 -13.36 -16.08 -11.62
CA ASN A 482 -14.33 -15.15 -11.01
C ASN A 482 -15.40 -14.72 -12.01
N TYR A 483 -15.02 -14.41 -13.25
CA TYR A 483 -15.96 -14.04 -14.32
C TYR A 483 -16.91 -15.18 -14.67
N THR A 484 -16.41 -16.42 -14.79
CA THR A 484 -17.26 -17.59 -15.06
C THR A 484 -18.16 -17.94 -13.88
N LYS A 485 -17.71 -17.76 -12.64
CA LYS A 485 -18.57 -17.87 -11.44
C LYS A 485 -19.68 -16.81 -11.45
N LEU A 486 -19.32 -15.54 -11.63
CA LEU A 486 -20.28 -14.42 -11.63
C LEU A 486 -21.27 -14.51 -12.79
N SER A 487 -20.82 -14.91 -13.98
CA SER A 487 -21.68 -15.21 -15.14
C SER A 487 -22.65 -16.37 -14.85
N GLY A 488 -22.18 -17.42 -14.15
CA GLY A 488 -23.02 -18.53 -13.72
C GLY A 488 -24.06 -18.13 -12.65
N GLU A 489 -23.72 -17.21 -11.75
CA GLU A 489 -24.64 -16.64 -10.75
C GLU A 489 -25.66 -15.70 -11.39
N LEU A 490 -25.22 -14.81 -12.30
CA LEU A 490 -26.09 -13.95 -13.09
C LEU A 490 -27.09 -14.76 -13.91
N ARG A 491 -26.64 -15.82 -14.59
CA ARG A 491 -27.51 -16.71 -15.35
C ARG A 491 -28.54 -17.42 -14.46
N LYS A 492 -28.16 -17.87 -13.25
CA LYS A 492 -29.11 -18.44 -12.28
C LYS A 492 -30.14 -17.40 -11.83
N ALA A 493 -29.71 -16.16 -11.60
CA ALA A 493 -30.61 -15.06 -11.25
C ALA A 493 -31.57 -14.72 -12.40
N GLU A 494 -31.12 -14.74 -13.66
CA GLU A 494 -31.99 -14.60 -14.84
C GLU A 494 -32.97 -15.77 -15.01
N GLU A 495 -32.50 -17.01 -14.81
CA GLU A 495 -33.36 -18.21 -14.83
C GLU A 495 -34.43 -18.14 -13.72
N GLN A 496 -34.07 -17.65 -12.52
CA GLN A 496 -35.03 -17.38 -11.42
C GLN A 496 -35.98 -16.23 -11.75
N ARG A 497 -35.48 -15.09 -12.25
CA ARG A 497 -36.31 -13.95 -12.66
C ARG A 497 -37.32 -14.37 -13.72
N LYS A 498 -36.89 -15.17 -14.70
CA LYS A 498 -37.76 -15.73 -15.72
C LYS A 498 -38.78 -16.70 -15.14
N ALA A 499 -38.39 -17.61 -14.24
CA ALA A 499 -39.34 -18.49 -13.57
C ALA A 499 -40.39 -17.71 -12.75
N HIS A 500 -40.01 -16.59 -12.12
CA HIS A 500 -40.94 -15.69 -11.44
C HIS A 500 -41.84 -14.91 -12.42
N GLN A 501 -41.31 -14.47 -13.57
CA GLN A 501 -42.09 -13.85 -14.66
C GLN A 501 -43.13 -14.83 -15.21
N ASP A 502 -42.70 -16.04 -15.58
CA ASP A 502 -43.57 -17.12 -16.10
C ASP A 502 -44.63 -17.50 -15.05
N ALA A 503 -44.29 -17.52 -13.75
CA ALA A 503 -45.23 -17.75 -12.67
C ALA A 503 -46.24 -16.60 -12.49
N LEU A 504 -45.80 -15.34 -12.66
CA LEU A 504 -46.65 -14.16 -12.60
C LEU A 504 -47.64 -14.13 -13.76
N GLU A 505 -47.18 -14.41 -14.99
CA GLU A 505 -48.03 -14.48 -16.18
C GLU A 505 -49.04 -15.64 -16.08
N ASN A 506 -48.64 -16.81 -15.59
CA ASN A 506 -49.56 -17.91 -15.28
C ASN A 506 -50.57 -17.54 -14.19
N ALA A 507 -50.16 -16.81 -13.14
CA ALA A 507 -51.06 -16.34 -12.10
C ALA A 507 -52.05 -15.29 -12.61
N GLN A 508 -51.60 -14.35 -13.43
CA GLN A 508 -52.45 -13.35 -14.11
C GLN A 508 -53.44 -14.03 -15.07
N GLY A 509 -52.99 -14.99 -15.88
CA GLY A 509 -53.84 -15.79 -16.75
C GLY A 509 -54.91 -16.55 -15.95
N CYS A 510 -54.52 -17.25 -14.87
CA CYS A 510 -55.44 -17.95 -13.99
C CYS A 510 -56.45 -17.00 -13.31
N LEU A 511 -56.00 -15.81 -12.88
CA LEU A 511 -56.86 -14.78 -12.30
C LEU A 511 -57.85 -14.23 -13.34
N SER A 512 -57.39 -13.97 -14.57
CA SER A 512 -58.22 -13.52 -15.69
C SER A 512 -59.31 -14.55 -16.03
N THR A 513 -58.95 -15.83 -16.15
CA THR A 513 -59.92 -16.91 -16.38
C THR A 513 -60.89 -17.05 -15.22
N LYS A 514 -60.43 -16.92 -13.97
CA LYS A 514 -61.32 -16.90 -12.79
C LYS A 514 -62.27 -15.71 -12.79
N LEU A 515 -61.80 -14.51 -13.12
CA LEU A 515 -62.64 -13.30 -13.22
C LEU A 515 -63.68 -13.44 -14.33
N GLN A 516 -63.30 -14.00 -15.48
CA GLN A 516 -64.22 -14.27 -16.57
C GLN A 516 -65.29 -15.30 -16.16
N LEU A 517 -64.90 -16.44 -15.59
CA LEU A 517 -65.84 -17.45 -15.07
C LEU A 517 -66.74 -16.88 -13.97
N PHE A 518 -66.24 -15.98 -13.12
CA PHE A 518 -67.04 -15.33 -12.08
C PHE A 518 -68.02 -14.29 -12.65
N SER A 519 -67.67 -13.63 -13.76
CA SER A 519 -68.59 -12.76 -14.52
C SER A 519 -69.70 -13.59 -15.17
N GLU A 520 -69.34 -14.67 -15.87
CA GLU A 520 -70.28 -15.60 -16.49
C GLU A 520 -71.22 -16.24 -15.44
N GLU A 521 -70.69 -16.61 -14.27
CA GLU A 521 -71.50 -17.10 -13.14
C GLU A 521 -72.41 -16.00 -12.56
N LEU A 522 -71.93 -14.77 -12.42
CA LEU A 522 -72.76 -13.64 -11.95
C LEU A 522 -73.90 -13.35 -12.91
N ASP A 523 -73.67 -13.37 -14.22
CA ASP A 523 -74.69 -13.09 -15.22
C ASP A 523 -75.68 -14.26 -15.34
N ALA A 524 -75.22 -15.52 -15.24
CA ALA A 524 -76.10 -16.68 -15.10
C ALA A 524 -76.96 -16.62 -13.81
N ARG A 525 -76.37 -16.22 -12.67
CA ARG A 525 -77.11 -16.01 -11.41
C ARG A 525 -78.12 -14.87 -11.50
N LYS A 526 -77.82 -13.77 -12.21
CA LYS A 526 -78.78 -12.69 -12.48
C LYS A 526 -79.94 -13.18 -13.35
N ALA A 527 -79.65 -13.88 -14.46
CA ALA A 527 -80.67 -14.44 -15.33
C ALA A 527 -81.61 -15.40 -14.58
N HIS A 528 -81.05 -16.31 -13.78
CA HIS A 528 -81.82 -17.21 -12.93
C HIS A 528 -82.63 -16.46 -11.85
N ARG A 529 -82.10 -15.34 -11.30
CA ARG A 529 -82.85 -14.53 -10.33
C ARG A 529 -84.05 -13.86 -10.99
N ILE A 530 -83.88 -13.26 -12.17
CA ILE A 530 -84.96 -12.67 -12.98
C ILE A 530 -86.02 -13.73 -13.33
N GLU A 531 -85.61 -14.95 -13.67
CA GLU A 531 -86.54 -16.05 -13.94
C GLU A 531 -87.33 -16.49 -12.68
N GLN A 532 -86.69 -16.50 -11.49
CA GLN A 532 -87.39 -16.80 -10.24
C GLN A 532 -88.30 -15.66 -9.78
N GLU A 533 -87.89 -14.39 -9.95
CA GLU A 533 -88.73 -13.22 -9.69
C GLU A 533 -90.00 -13.25 -10.57
N GLY A 534 -89.87 -13.56 -11.88
CA GLY A 534 -91.02 -13.74 -12.76
C GLY A 534 -91.97 -14.87 -12.35
N LYS A 535 -91.45 -16.00 -11.85
CA LYS A 535 -92.28 -17.10 -11.30
C LYS A 535 -92.97 -16.73 -9.99
N ILE A 536 -92.31 -15.93 -9.14
CA ILE A 536 -92.90 -15.41 -7.91
C ILE A 536 -94.04 -14.43 -8.24
N ASP A 537 -93.85 -13.53 -9.21
CA ASP A 537 -94.88 -12.61 -9.69
C ASP A 537 -96.09 -13.36 -10.29
N GLU A 538 -95.86 -14.42 -11.08
CA GLU A 538 -96.91 -15.29 -11.60
C GLU A 538 -97.69 -15.98 -10.47
N VAL A 539 -97.02 -16.51 -9.45
CA VAL A 539 -97.66 -17.09 -8.26
C VAL A 539 -98.44 -16.04 -7.47
N PHE A 540 -97.94 -14.81 -7.34
CA PHE A 540 -98.68 -13.73 -6.68
C PHE A 540 -99.95 -13.33 -7.45
N GLN A 541 -99.87 -13.20 -8.78
CA GLN A 541 -101.05 -12.92 -9.62
C GLN A 541 -102.09 -14.05 -9.53
N ASN A 542 -101.66 -15.31 -9.55
CA ASN A 542 -102.54 -16.47 -9.37
C ASN A 542 -103.18 -16.49 -7.97
N LEU A 543 -102.43 -16.19 -6.90
CA LEU A 543 -102.96 -16.07 -5.54
C LEU A 543 -103.96 -14.93 -5.40
N GLU A 544 -103.71 -13.79 -6.05
CA GLU A 544 -104.62 -12.63 -6.04
C GLU A 544 -105.93 -12.98 -6.78
N ALA A 545 -105.83 -13.61 -7.97
CA ALA A 545 -106.97 -14.10 -8.74
C ALA A 545 -107.83 -15.09 -7.94
N ILE A 546 -107.22 -16.13 -7.35
CA ILE A 546 -107.90 -17.10 -6.48
C ILE A 546 -108.55 -16.40 -5.27
N THR A 547 -107.88 -15.40 -4.69
CA THR A 547 -108.42 -14.63 -3.57
C THR A 547 -109.65 -13.82 -3.98
N THR A 548 -109.67 -13.21 -5.16
CA THR A 548 -110.90 -12.58 -5.70
C THR A 548 -112.01 -13.58 -5.98
N GLU A 549 -111.70 -14.78 -6.48
CA GLU A 549 -112.70 -15.79 -6.80
C GLU A 549 -113.34 -16.37 -5.53
N ILE A 550 -112.55 -16.70 -4.49
CA ILE A 550 -113.05 -17.07 -3.15
C ILE A 550 -113.97 -15.96 -2.59
N ASN A 551 -113.58 -14.69 -2.69
CA ASN A 551 -114.40 -13.56 -2.23
C ASN A 551 -115.71 -13.38 -3.01
N ASN A 552 -115.79 -13.85 -4.26
CA ASN A 552 -117.02 -13.85 -5.04
C ASN A 552 -117.92 -15.03 -4.66
N LEU A 553 -117.36 -16.24 -4.52
CA LEU A 553 -118.11 -17.43 -4.07
C LEU A 553 -118.71 -17.24 -2.67
N LEU A 554 -117.98 -16.59 -1.75
CA LEU A 554 -118.50 -16.24 -0.42
C LEU A 554 -119.72 -15.31 -0.47
N LYS A 555 -119.75 -14.35 -1.41
CA LYS A 555 -120.93 -13.48 -1.63
C LYS A 555 -122.09 -14.24 -2.26
N GLU A 556 -121.83 -15.19 -3.16
CA GLU A 556 -122.89 -16.04 -3.72
C GLU A 556 -123.53 -16.92 -2.65
N ILE A 557 -122.73 -17.48 -1.73
CA ILE A 557 -123.22 -18.23 -0.56
C ILE A 557 -124.12 -17.34 0.31
N GLU A 558 -123.71 -16.10 0.60
CA GLU A 558 -124.50 -15.12 1.39
C GLU A 558 -125.85 -14.76 0.71
N VAL A 559 -125.86 -14.63 -0.62
CA VAL A 559 -127.09 -14.41 -1.42
C VAL A 559 -127.99 -15.65 -1.44
N ILE A 560 -127.42 -16.84 -1.42
CA ILE A 560 -128.18 -18.10 -1.32
C ILE A 560 -128.79 -18.25 0.09
N GLU A 561 -128.01 -17.99 1.15
CA GLU A 561 -128.49 -18.06 2.53
C GLU A 561 -129.64 -17.09 2.82
N THR A 562 -129.56 -15.86 2.28
CA THR A 562 -130.64 -14.88 2.40
C THR A 562 -131.92 -15.29 1.63
N ARG A 563 -131.80 -15.94 0.47
CA ARG A 563 -132.96 -16.52 -0.26
C ARG A 563 -133.62 -17.69 0.47
N VAL A 564 -132.84 -18.53 1.17
CA VAL A 564 -133.36 -19.67 1.94
C VAL A 564 -134.27 -19.23 3.09
N PHE A 565 -134.14 -17.98 3.56
CA PHE A 565 -134.95 -17.45 4.65
C PHE A 565 -136.36 -16.98 4.23
N THR A 566 -136.65 -16.84 2.93
CA THR A 566 -137.88 -16.14 2.46
C THR A 566 -138.97 -16.99 1.83
N ASP A 567 -138.71 -18.23 1.40
CA ASP A 567 -139.67 -19.01 0.59
C ASP A 567 -140.26 -20.27 1.24
N GLY A 568 -141.58 -20.44 1.10
CA GLY A 568 -142.39 -21.41 1.85
C GLY A 568 -142.50 -22.84 1.27
N ASN A 569 -141.72 -23.21 0.24
CA ASN A 569 -141.88 -24.50 -0.45
C ASN A 569 -140.62 -25.39 -0.29
N ARG A 570 -140.50 -25.95 0.93
CA ARG A 570 -139.22 -26.23 1.59
C ARG A 570 -138.44 -27.46 1.10
N ASN A 571 -139.09 -28.51 0.58
CA ASN A 571 -138.42 -29.81 0.43
C ASN A 571 -137.75 -30.02 -0.94
N ARG A 572 -138.30 -29.51 -2.06
CA ARG A 572 -137.67 -29.66 -3.39
C ARG A 572 -136.57 -28.64 -3.68
N LEU A 573 -136.53 -27.55 -2.93
CA LEU A 573 -135.48 -26.53 -3.04
C LEU A 573 -134.23 -26.96 -2.25
N ASN A 574 -134.42 -27.56 -1.08
CA ASN A 574 -133.33 -28.04 -0.22
C ASN A 574 -132.43 -29.08 -0.90
N ASP A 575 -132.97 -30.04 -1.66
CA ASP A 575 -132.13 -31.05 -2.32
C ASP A 575 -131.18 -30.41 -3.36
N LYS A 576 -131.68 -29.50 -4.19
CA LYS A 576 -130.86 -28.76 -5.17
C LYS A 576 -129.86 -27.81 -4.50
N LEU A 577 -130.27 -27.16 -3.42
CA LEU A 577 -129.39 -26.31 -2.62
C LEU A 577 -128.31 -27.11 -1.88
N SER A 578 -128.58 -28.38 -1.56
CA SER A 578 -127.59 -29.30 -1.01
C SER A 578 -126.54 -29.66 -2.07
N GLU A 579 -126.96 -29.99 -3.30
CA GLU A 579 -126.05 -30.25 -4.43
C GLU A 579 -125.21 -29.00 -4.79
N GLU A 580 -125.82 -27.80 -4.80
CA GLU A 580 -125.09 -26.54 -5.03
C GLU A 580 -124.10 -26.22 -3.89
N ARG A 581 -124.50 -26.42 -2.62
CA ARG A 581 -123.59 -26.27 -1.48
C ARG A 581 -122.42 -27.25 -1.51
N GLU A 582 -122.69 -28.53 -1.78
CA GLU A 582 -121.65 -29.55 -1.86
C GLU A 582 -120.70 -29.27 -3.04
N SER A 583 -121.20 -28.75 -4.16
CA SER A 583 -120.34 -28.27 -5.27
C SER A 583 -119.47 -27.07 -4.87
N LEU A 584 -120.03 -26.11 -4.13
CA LEU A 584 -119.31 -24.95 -3.61
C LEU A 584 -118.25 -25.32 -2.57
N ASP A 585 -118.56 -26.18 -1.59
CA ASP A 585 -117.60 -26.65 -0.58
C ASP A 585 -116.45 -27.45 -1.22
N ASN A 586 -116.72 -28.31 -2.20
CA ASN A 586 -115.68 -29.03 -2.94
C ASN A 586 -114.75 -28.07 -3.73
N LYS A 587 -115.30 -26.99 -4.32
CA LYS A 587 -114.46 -25.93 -4.94
C LYS A 587 -113.66 -25.17 -3.89
N LEU A 588 -114.27 -24.81 -2.77
CA LEU A 588 -113.61 -24.06 -1.70
C LEU A 588 -112.43 -24.87 -1.12
N GLN A 589 -112.63 -26.17 -0.92
CA GLN A 589 -111.60 -27.11 -0.47
C GLN A 589 -110.46 -27.22 -1.48
N PHE A 590 -110.77 -27.34 -2.79
CA PHE A 590 -109.77 -27.36 -3.86
C PHE A 590 -108.87 -26.11 -3.82
N TYR A 591 -109.45 -24.90 -3.77
CA TYR A 591 -108.66 -23.67 -3.67
C TYR A 591 -107.88 -23.56 -2.34
N PHE A 592 -108.37 -24.17 -1.26
CA PHE A 592 -107.67 -24.20 0.03
C PHE A 592 -106.42 -25.09 -0.02
N ASP A 593 -106.53 -26.26 -0.67
CA ASP A 593 -105.42 -27.19 -0.87
C ASP A 593 -104.38 -26.61 -1.85
N GLU A 594 -104.82 -25.95 -2.92
CA GLU A 594 -103.96 -25.22 -3.86
C GLU A 594 -103.20 -24.07 -3.18
N LYS A 595 -103.90 -23.26 -2.37
CA LYS A 595 -103.27 -22.22 -1.54
C LYS A 595 -102.23 -22.78 -0.57
N ASN A 596 -102.52 -23.92 0.08
CA ASN A 596 -101.59 -24.56 1.00
C ASN A 596 -100.35 -25.10 0.28
N LYS A 597 -100.49 -25.61 -0.94
CA LYS A 597 -99.39 -26.05 -1.81
C LYS A 597 -98.48 -24.86 -2.15
N LEU A 598 -99.02 -23.76 -2.66
CA LEU A 598 -98.26 -22.54 -2.97
C LEU A 598 -97.57 -21.95 -1.73
N LEU A 599 -98.22 -22.02 -0.56
CA LEU A 599 -97.64 -21.55 0.71
C LEU A 599 -96.51 -22.46 1.23
N SER A 600 -96.47 -23.73 0.82
CA SER A 600 -95.32 -24.63 1.05
C SER A 600 -94.16 -24.28 0.12
N GLU A 601 -94.44 -24.11 -1.18
CA GLU A 601 -93.43 -23.74 -2.19
C GLU A 601 -92.76 -22.39 -1.86
N LEU A 602 -93.53 -21.40 -1.39
CA LEU A 602 -93.01 -20.11 -0.93
C LEU A 602 -92.08 -20.23 0.30
N LYS A 603 -92.39 -21.14 1.25
CA LYS A 603 -91.55 -21.38 2.43
C LYS A 603 -90.23 -22.06 2.07
N GLU A 604 -90.25 -22.97 1.11
CA GLU A 604 -89.05 -23.63 0.60
C GLU A 604 -88.15 -22.62 -0.12
N ALA A 605 -88.72 -21.75 -0.97
CA ALA A 605 -87.99 -20.66 -1.62
C ALA A 605 -87.37 -19.65 -0.63
N LEU A 606 -88.06 -19.34 0.49
CA LEU A 606 -87.53 -18.50 1.57
C LEU A 606 -86.32 -19.13 2.27
N ALA A 607 -86.38 -20.42 2.60
CA ALA A 607 -85.24 -21.13 3.21
C ALA A 607 -84.02 -21.18 2.27
N ASP A 608 -84.26 -21.35 0.97
CA ASP A 608 -83.22 -21.32 -0.06
C ASP A 608 -82.59 -19.92 -0.21
N PHE A 609 -83.39 -18.86 -0.02
CA PHE A 609 -82.91 -17.47 0.01
C PHE A 609 -82.03 -17.19 1.24
N ASP A 610 -82.46 -17.60 2.43
CA ASP A 610 -81.67 -17.44 3.66
C ASP A 610 -80.30 -18.14 3.55
N GLN A 611 -80.26 -19.37 3.00
CA GLN A 611 -78.99 -20.08 2.78
C GLN A 611 -78.07 -19.37 1.76
N ARG A 612 -78.63 -18.68 0.77
CA ARG A 612 -77.86 -17.85 -0.17
C ARG A 612 -77.36 -16.58 0.51
N GLN A 613 -78.15 -15.97 1.39
CA GLN A 613 -77.78 -14.80 2.18
C GLN A 613 -76.59 -15.11 3.09
N ASP A 614 -76.60 -16.24 3.80
CA ASP A 614 -75.48 -16.69 4.64
C ASP A 614 -74.17 -16.78 3.84
N LYS A 615 -74.20 -17.42 2.66
CA LYS A 615 -73.04 -17.54 1.76
C LYS A 615 -72.51 -16.18 1.28
N VAL A 616 -73.39 -15.20 1.06
CA VAL A 616 -72.98 -13.82 0.73
C VAL A 616 -72.24 -13.19 1.92
N THR A 617 -72.75 -13.31 3.15
CA THR A 617 -72.06 -12.75 4.33
C THR A 617 -70.69 -13.40 4.61
N GLU A 618 -70.51 -14.67 4.27
CA GLU A 618 -69.21 -15.35 4.34
C GLU A 618 -68.22 -14.79 3.29
N GLN A 619 -68.68 -14.56 2.06
CA GLN A 619 -67.87 -13.92 1.02
C GLN A 619 -67.50 -12.47 1.36
N GLU A 620 -68.42 -11.70 1.95
CA GLU A 620 -68.15 -10.33 2.43
C GLU A 620 -67.07 -10.31 3.52
N ARG A 621 -67.08 -11.28 4.46
CA ARG A 621 -66.00 -11.43 5.47
C ARG A 621 -64.65 -11.74 4.84
N LEU A 622 -64.61 -12.61 3.82
CA LEU A 622 -63.36 -12.93 3.11
C LEU A 622 -62.82 -11.71 2.34
N ILE A 623 -63.70 -10.96 1.67
CA ILE A 623 -63.33 -9.71 0.99
C ILE A 623 -62.76 -8.69 1.99
N ALA A 624 -63.38 -8.52 3.16
CA ALA A 624 -62.88 -7.63 4.21
C ALA A 624 -61.49 -8.06 4.73
N SER A 625 -61.23 -9.37 4.86
CA SER A 625 -59.89 -9.89 5.21
C SER A 625 -58.85 -9.52 4.14
N LEU A 626 -59.14 -9.83 2.87
CA LEU A 626 -58.23 -9.53 1.76
C LEU A 626 -57.96 -8.03 1.60
N GLN A 627 -58.95 -7.18 1.87
CA GLN A 627 -58.77 -5.72 1.90
C GLN A 627 -57.84 -5.25 3.04
N SER A 628 -57.89 -5.90 4.21
CA SER A 628 -56.92 -5.68 5.30
C SER A 628 -55.51 -6.07 4.86
N ASP A 629 -55.35 -7.24 4.23
CA ASP A 629 -54.03 -7.74 3.81
C ASP A 629 -53.41 -6.85 2.72
N ILE A 630 -54.20 -6.42 1.73
CA ILE A 630 -53.79 -5.43 0.72
C ILE A 630 -53.36 -4.11 1.37
N LYS A 631 -54.03 -3.68 2.45
CA LYS A 631 -53.65 -2.47 3.18
C LYS A 631 -52.31 -2.64 3.90
N GLN A 632 -52.04 -3.80 4.49
CA GLN A 632 -50.74 -4.09 5.12
C GLN A 632 -49.60 -4.16 4.10
N ILE A 633 -49.82 -4.84 2.96
CA ILE A 633 -48.84 -4.91 1.86
C ILE A 633 -48.49 -3.51 1.32
N LYS A 634 -49.47 -2.61 1.21
CA LYS A 634 -49.21 -1.21 0.80
C LYS A 634 -48.32 -0.46 1.79
N VAL A 635 -48.48 -0.66 3.10
CA VAL A 635 -47.59 -0.05 4.10
C VAL A 635 -46.16 -0.55 3.94
N LEU A 636 -45.98 -1.88 3.81
CA LEU A 636 -44.66 -2.48 3.57
C LEU A 636 -43.99 -2.01 2.27
N ILE A 637 -44.77 -1.71 1.23
CA ILE A 637 -44.24 -1.15 -0.03
C ILE A 637 -43.69 0.26 0.17
N GLU A 638 -44.39 1.13 0.91
CA GLU A 638 -43.88 2.49 1.18
C GLU A 638 -42.66 2.46 2.12
N GLU A 639 -42.65 1.63 3.17
CA GLU A 639 -41.48 1.41 4.02
C GLU A 639 -40.24 0.96 3.21
N LYS A 640 -40.44 0.08 2.21
CA LYS A 640 -39.34 -0.37 1.34
C LYS A 640 -38.87 0.70 0.36
N LYS A 641 -39.74 1.61 -0.09
CA LYS A 641 -39.33 2.76 -0.91
C LYS A 641 -38.48 3.75 -0.10
N GLU A 642 -38.84 4.04 1.15
CA GLU A 642 -38.02 4.91 2.01
C GLU A 642 -36.60 4.36 2.21
N ILE A 643 -36.46 3.04 2.39
CA ILE A 643 -35.16 2.38 2.48
C ILE A 643 -34.36 2.48 1.17
N ILE A 644 -35.01 2.34 0.00
CA ILE A 644 -34.34 2.51 -1.30
C ILE A 644 -33.80 3.94 -1.44
N ILE A 645 -34.59 4.96 -1.09
CA ILE A 645 -34.17 6.38 -1.14
C ILE A 645 -32.97 6.63 -0.22
N GLN A 646 -32.92 6.01 0.95
CA GLN A 646 -31.78 6.11 1.88
C GLN A 646 -30.50 5.48 1.28
N LEU A 647 -30.62 4.30 0.67
CA LEU A 647 -29.49 3.62 0.01
C LEU A 647 -28.99 4.40 -1.21
N GLU A 648 -29.87 5.02 -1.99
CA GLU A 648 -29.49 5.89 -3.12
C GLU A 648 -28.69 7.12 -2.65
N GLN A 649 -29.05 7.71 -1.50
CA GLN A 649 -28.30 8.80 -0.88
C GLN A 649 -26.92 8.34 -0.36
N GLU A 650 -26.83 7.16 0.24
CA GLU A 650 -25.57 6.59 0.72
C GLU A 650 -24.61 6.26 -0.43
N ILE A 651 -25.14 5.74 -1.56
CA ILE A 651 -24.38 5.52 -2.80
C ILE A 651 -23.87 6.86 -3.36
N HIS A 652 -24.69 7.92 -3.35
CA HIS A 652 -24.27 9.25 -3.81
C HIS A 652 -23.08 9.80 -3.00
N ILE A 653 -23.18 9.78 -1.67
CA ILE A 653 -22.11 10.24 -0.76
C ILE A 653 -20.84 9.40 -0.94
N SER A 654 -20.99 8.09 -1.16
CA SER A 654 -19.87 7.18 -1.41
C SER A 654 -19.16 7.51 -2.73
N ASN A 655 -19.91 7.84 -3.78
CA ASN A 655 -19.35 8.24 -5.08
C ASN A 655 -18.61 9.59 -4.99
N GLU A 656 -19.18 10.60 -4.33
CA GLU A 656 -18.49 11.88 -4.07
C GLU A 656 -17.16 11.67 -3.33
N ARG A 657 -17.12 10.73 -2.38
CA ARG A 657 -15.89 10.39 -1.66
C ARG A 657 -14.86 9.66 -2.53
N ILE A 658 -15.31 8.82 -3.47
CA ILE A 658 -14.43 8.16 -4.46
C ILE A 658 -13.79 9.20 -5.38
N GLU A 659 -14.55 10.18 -5.89
CA GLU A 659 -14.02 11.27 -6.72
C GLU A 659 -12.97 12.12 -5.97
N GLU A 660 -13.23 12.43 -4.69
CA GLU A 660 -12.25 13.13 -3.84
C GLU A 660 -10.96 12.31 -3.65
N LEU A 661 -11.07 11.00 -3.46
CA LEU A 661 -9.90 10.11 -3.34
C LEU A 661 -9.13 9.97 -4.64
N GLN A 662 -9.81 9.87 -5.79
CA GLN A 662 -9.17 9.84 -7.12
C GLN A 662 -8.35 11.11 -7.35
N LYS A 663 -8.94 12.29 -7.09
CA LYS A 663 -8.21 13.57 -7.19
C LYS A 663 -6.98 13.62 -6.29
N ASN A 664 -7.07 13.10 -5.06
CA ASN A 664 -5.93 13.03 -4.15
C ASN A 664 -4.83 12.08 -4.65
N ILE A 665 -5.17 11.02 -5.39
CA ILE A 665 -4.19 10.14 -6.05
C ILE A 665 -3.51 10.89 -7.21
N ASP A 666 -4.29 11.54 -8.09
CA ASP A 666 -3.75 12.32 -9.22
C ASP A 666 -2.78 13.42 -8.76
N ASP A 667 -3.08 14.09 -7.65
CA ASP A 667 -2.20 15.13 -7.08
C ASP A 667 -0.94 14.55 -6.43
N ARG A 668 -0.96 13.29 -5.96
CA ARG A 668 0.23 12.57 -5.46
C ARG A 668 1.10 12.01 -6.58
N ASP A 669 0.50 11.54 -7.67
CA ASP A 669 1.26 11.07 -8.82
C ASP A 669 2.07 12.22 -9.46
N LYS A 670 1.49 13.44 -9.52
CA LYS A 670 2.24 14.66 -9.90
C LYS A 670 3.42 14.95 -8.97
N GLU A 671 3.23 14.84 -7.66
CA GLU A 671 4.31 15.03 -6.67
C GLU A 671 5.43 13.98 -6.87
N ILE A 672 5.08 12.74 -7.20
CA ILE A 672 6.02 11.67 -7.53
C ILE A 672 6.79 11.98 -8.83
N GLU A 673 6.11 12.45 -9.89
CA GLU A 673 6.77 12.86 -11.13
C GLU A 673 7.78 14.00 -10.92
N ASP A 674 7.43 15.02 -10.13
CA ASP A 674 8.35 16.11 -9.81
C ASP A 674 9.53 15.66 -8.94
N MET A 675 9.31 14.74 -7.99
CA MET A 675 10.41 14.11 -7.25
C MET A 675 11.34 13.30 -8.16
N LEU A 676 10.80 12.56 -9.14
CA LEU A 676 11.60 11.81 -10.12
C LEU A 676 12.41 12.75 -11.02
N ARG A 677 11.85 13.89 -11.44
CA ARG A 677 12.59 14.93 -12.17
C ARG A 677 13.73 15.52 -11.32
N MET A 678 13.49 15.81 -10.04
CA MET A 678 14.54 16.27 -9.12
C MET A 678 15.64 15.24 -8.90
N LEU A 679 15.31 13.94 -8.83
CA LEU A 679 16.30 12.87 -8.74
C LEU A 679 17.14 12.78 -10.02
N ALA A 680 16.52 12.78 -11.20
CA ALA A 680 17.24 12.78 -12.47
C ALA A 680 18.21 13.97 -12.62
N HIS A 681 17.80 15.17 -12.16
CA HIS A 681 18.68 16.34 -12.13
C HIS A 681 19.85 16.18 -11.14
N LYS A 682 19.61 15.59 -9.96
CA LYS A 682 20.67 15.28 -8.99
C LYS A 682 21.65 14.23 -9.51
N ASP A 683 21.16 13.18 -10.17
CA ASP A 683 22.00 12.14 -10.76
C ASP A 683 22.87 12.71 -11.89
N ALA A 684 22.32 13.56 -12.76
CA ALA A 684 23.10 14.27 -13.77
C ALA A 684 24.18 15.17 -13.15
N ARG A 685 23.88 15.87 -12.04
CA ARG A 685 24.86 16.68 -11.32
C ARG A 685 25.92 15.83 -10.60
N ILE A 686 25.57 14.62 -10.14
CA ILE A 686 26.53 13.65 -9.59
C ILE A 686 27.43 13.13 -10.70
N GLU A 687 26.92 12.85 -11.90
CA GLU A 687 27.71 12.45 -13.06
C GLU A 687 28.69 13.56 -13.48
N GLU A 688 28.24 14.80 -13.52
CA GLU A 688 29.09 15.96 -13.77
C GLU A 688 30.19 16.15 -12.70
N LEU A 689 29.84 16.07 -11.41
CA LEU A 689 30.79 16.19 -10.30
C LEU A 689 31.78 15.02 -10.25
N THR A 690 31.35 13.79 -10.57
CA THR A 690 32.25 12.64 -10.62
C THR A 690 33.19 12.68 -11.83
N ALA A 691 32.76 13.25 -12.96
CA ALA A 691 33.66 13.57 -14.07
C ALA A 691 34.68 14.66 -13.70
N PHE A 692 34.27 15.68 -12.91
CA PHE A 692 35.16 16.75 -12.43
C PHE A 692 36.17 16.28 -11.37
N LEU A 693 35.79 15.32 -10.51
CA LEU A 693 36.61 14.76 -9.43
C LEU A 693 37.51 13.57 -9.87
N GLY A 694 37.88 13.54 -11.16
CA GLY A 694 38.47 12.40 -11.88
C GLY A 694 39.40 11.47 -11.08
N ASP A 695 39.07 10.17 -11.12
CA ASP A 695 39.81 9.06 -10.52
C ASP A 695 40.31 9.30 -9.08
N SER A 696 39.44 9.86 -8.23
CA SER A 696 39.62 9.76 -6.76
C SER A 696 39.90 8.30 -6.38
N PRO A 697 40.91 8.02 -5.52
CA PRO A 697 41.28 6.66 -5.16
C PRO A 697 40.07 5.89 -4.60
N PRO A 698 39.96 4.59 -4.91
CA PRO A 698 38.78 3.80 -4.55
C PRO A 698 38.53 3.82 -3.05
N PRO A 699 37.26 3.82 -2.61
CA PRO A 699 36.91 3.88 -1.18
C PRO A 699 37.68 2.81 -0.40
N PRO A 700 38.27 3.16 0.76
CA PRO A 700 39.20 2.31 1.46
C PRO A 700 38.56 0.96 1.77
N LYS A 701 39.22 -0.13 1.34
CA LYS A 701 38.70 -1.50 1.43
C LYS A 701 38.30 -1.82 2.88
N GLN A 702 37.00 -1.88 3.14
CA GLN A 702 36.46 -2.19 4.45
C GLN A 702 36.94 -3.58 4.89
N ILE A 703 37.71 -3.64 5.97
CA ILE A 703 38.43 -4.84 6.40
C ILE A 703 37.45 -5.84 7.03
N SER A 704 36.79 -6.64 6.19
CA SER A 704 35.82 -7.66 6.62
C SER A 704 36.47 -8.71 7.52
N TYR A 705 36.08 -8.71 8.80
CA TYR A 705 36.53 -9.66 9.80
C TYR A 705 36.01 -11.08 9.52
N LYS A 706 36.91 -12.08 9.51
CA LYS A 706 36.57 -13.47 9.24
C LYS A 706 36.64 -14.31 10.51
N ALA A 707 35.49 -14.64 11.08
CA ALA A 707 35.38 -15.59 12.19
C ALA A 707 35.98 -16.96 11.83
N LYS A 708 36.65 -17.58 12.80
CA LYS A 708 37.04 -18.99 12.71
C LYS A 708 35.86 -19.87 13.12
N LYS A 709 35.33 -20.61 12.15
CA LYS A 709 34.24 -21.58 12.35
C LYS A 709 34.53 -22.52 13.54
N GLY A 710 33.54 -22.68 14.41
CA GLY A 710 33.61 -23.52 15.62
C GLY A 710 34.17 -22.82 16.88
N ASP A 711 34.22 -21.50 16.91
CA ASP A 711 34.37 -20.73 18.15
C ASP A 711 33.19 -19.76 18.29
N GLU A 712 32.23 -20.13 19.14
CA GLU A 712 30.97 -19.39 19.38
C GLU A 712 31.22 -17.92 19.75
N VAL A 713 32.31 -17.63 20.47
CA VAL A 713 32.67 -16.26 20.87
C VAL A 713 33.10 -15.46 19.65
N ASP A 714 33.80 -16.09 18.71
CA ASP A 714 34.32 -15.47 17.49
C ASP A 714 33.24 -15.27 16.41
N GLU A 715 32.32 -16.23 16.31
CA GLU A 715 31.16 -16.16 15.41
C GLU A 715 30.18 -15.08 15.84
N LEU A 716 29.83 -14.99 17.13
CA LEU A 716 29.05 -13.87 17.66
C LEU A 716 29.79 -12.55 17.51
N LEU A 717 31.10 -12.50 17.80
CA LEU A 717 31.86 -11.26 17.71
C LEU A 717 31.90 -10.70 16.27
N ALA A 718 31.97 -11.55 15.26
CA ALA A 718 31.95 -11.12 13.86
C ALA A 718 30.64 -10.42 13.45
N GLN A 719 29.49 -10.83 14.00
CA GLN A 719 28.20 -10.18 13.75
C GLN A 719 28.19 -8.72 14.22
N TYR A 720 28.79 -8.43 15.39
CA TYR A 720 28.87 -7.06 15.93
C TYR A 720 30.01 -6.21 15.34
N ILE A 721 30.96 -6.82 14.60
CA ILE A 721 32.12 -6.11 14.03
C ILE A 721 31.88 -5.68 12.58
N GLN A 722 30.91 -6.26 11.88
CA GLN A 722 30.66 -5.95 10.47
C GLN A 722 30.45 -4.44 10.20
N ASP A 723 29.80 -3.75 11.14
CA ASP A 723 29.56 -2.29 11.08
C ASP A 723 30.52 -1.47 11.96
N CYS A 724 31.59 -2.08 12.49
CA CYS A 724 32.54 -1.41 13.37
C CYS A 724 33.73 -0.81 12.58
N PRO A 725 34.02 0.49 12.70
CA PRO A 725 35.12 1.12 11.96
C PRO A 725 36.52 0.80 12.52
N VAL A 726 36.62 0.22 13.73
CA VAL A 726 37.90 -0.12 14.36
C VAL A 726 38.38 -1.51 13.93
N PRO A 727 39.64 -1.67 13.47
CA PRO A 727 40.17 -2.98 13.12
C PRO A 727 40.23 -3.90 14.34
N VAL A 728 39.78 -5.15 14.16
CA VAL A 728 39.83 -6.17 15.21
C VAL A 728 40.64 -7.39 14.76
N LYS A 729 41.59 -7.81 15.60
CA LYS A 729 42.45 -8.98 15.35
C LYS A 729 42.29 -10.01 16.45
N ARG A 730 42.08 -11.27 16.09
CA ARG A 730 41.95 -12.36 17.06
C ARG A 730 43.32 -12.77 17.62
N LEU A 731 43.49 -12.74 18.93
CA LEU A 731 44.67 -13.24 19.63
C LEU A 731 44.47 -14.67 20.18
N GLY A 732 43.22 -15.11 20.30
CA GLY A 732 42.84 -16.48 20.67
C GLY A 732 42.45 -16.67 22.14
N ARG A 733 41.80 -17.80 22.46
CA ARG A 733 41.29 -18.13 23.81
C ARG A 733 40.41 -17.03 24.44
N GLY A 734 39.54 -16.41 23.63
CA GLY A 734 38.69 -15.28 24.05
C GLY A 734 39.41 -13.93 24.11
N PHE A 735 40.71 -13.83 23.78
CA PHE A 735 41.41 -12.56 23.64
C PHE A 735 41.38 -12.03 22.21
N TYR A 736 41.14 -10.73 22.10
CA TYR A 736 41.08 -9.98 20.86
C TYR A 736 41.84 -8.67 21.01
N LEU A 737 42.25 -8.10 19.89
CA LEU A 737 42.84 -6.78 19.79
C LEU A 737 41.82 -5.88 19.11
N PHE A 738 41.29 -4.89 19.83
CA PHE A 738 40.35 -3.91 19.32
C PHE A 738 41.11 -2.58 19.18
N GLY A 739 41.51 -2.25 17.96
CA GLY A 739 42.46 -1.17 17.69
C GLY A 739 43.78 -1.38 18.42
N THR A 740 44.12 -0.50 19.37
CA THR A 740 45.35 -0.57 20.18
C THR A 740 45.14 -1.27 21.54
N LYS A 741 43.94 -1.81 21.79
CA LYS A 741 43.52 -2.31 23.10
C LYS A 741 43.29 -3.82 23.08
N LYS A 742 44.07 -4.54 23.88
CA LYS A 742 43.81 -5.96 24.15
C LYS A 742 42.58 -6.12 25.04
N ILE A 743 41.57 -6.82 24.55
CA ILE A 743 40.30 -7.09 25.23
C ILE A 743 40.11 -8.60 25.44
N TYR A 744 39.24 -8.95 26.38
CA TYR A 744 38.80 -10.34 26.63
C TYR A 744 37.28 -10.41 26.49
N ALA A 745 36.81 -11.26 25.58
CA ALA A 745 35.41 -11.51 25.30
C ALA A 745 35.00 -12.90 25.79
N LYS A 746 33.76 -13.01 26.29
CA LYS A 746 33.14 -14.28 26.67
C LYS A 746 31.62 -14.17 26.48
N ILE A 747 30.96 -15.29 26.21
CA ILE A 747 29.50 -15.38 26.25
C ILE A 747 29.05 -15.55 27.71
N MET A 748 28.10 -14.73 28.15
CA MET A 748 27.40 -14.85 29.43
C MET A 748 25.91 -14.63 29.20
N ASN A 749 25.06 -15.55 29.67
CA ASN A 749 23.61 -15.52 29.48
C ASN A 749 23.21 -15.31 27.99
N CYS A 750 23.86 -16.07 27.10
CA CYS A 750 23.72 -15.97 25.63
C CYS A 750 24.06 -14.59 25.02
N LYS A 751 24.64 -13.66 25.77
CA LYS A 751 25.10 -12.34 25.29
C LYS A 751 26.62 -12.25 25.29
N LEU A 752 27.18 -11.63 24.26
CA LEU A 752 28.63 -11.40 24.16
C LEU A 752 29.05 -10.23 25.04
N VAL A 753 29.95 -10.48 25.99
CA VAL A 753 30.42 -9.47 26.95
C VAL A 753 31.94 -9.35 26.97
N ILE A 754 32.41 -8.10 27.07
CA ILE A 754 33.82 -7.71 27.13
C ILE A 754 34.20 -7.35 28.57
N ARG A 755 35.33 -7.86 29.05
CA ARG A 755 35.88 -7.55 30.38
C ARG A 755 36.42 -6.11 30.41
N VAL A 756 35.92 -5.27 31.32
CA VAL A 756 36.34 -3.88 31.50
C VAL A 756 36.52 -3.52 32.97
N GLY A 757 37.72 -3.09 33.38
CA GLY A 757 38.05 -2.35 34.63
C GLY A 757 37.70 -2.94 36.01
N GLY A 758 36.80 -3.92 36.09
CA GLY A 758 36.13 -4.36 37.32
C GLY A 758 34.91 -5.25 37.03
N GLY A 759 34.28 -5.13 35.85
CA GLY A 759 33.11 -5.90 35.45
C GLY A 759 33.17 -6.44 34.02
N TYR A 760 32.00 -6.78 33.49
CA TYR A 760 31.76 -7.15 32.09
C TYR A 760 30.74 -6.18 31.50
N MET A 761 30.92 -5.80 30.24
CA MET A 761 30.02 -4.90 29.50
C MET A 761 29.63 -5.54 28.16
N ILE A 762 28.39 -5.32 27.72
CA ILE A 762 27.88 -5.86 26.45
C ILE A 762 28.67 -5.25 25.28
N ILE A 763 28.97 -6.06 24.25
CA ILE A 763 29.81 -5.66 23.11
C ILE A 763 29.34 -4.38 22.41
N GLN A 764 28.04 -4.20 22.17
CA GLN A 764 27.48 -3.00 21.51
C GLN A 764 27.87 -1.71 22.25
N LYS A 765 27.58 -1.65 23.56
CA LYS A 765 27.99 -0.54 24.44
C LYS A 765 29.51 -0.38 24.54
N PHE A 766 30.28 -1.46 24.39
CA PHE A 766 31.73 -1.39 24.32
C PHE A 766 32.23 -0.70 23.04
N ILE A 767 31.64 -1.03 21.88
CA ILE A 767 31.96 -0.39 20.61
C ILE A 767 31.62 1.10 20.70
N GLU A 768 30.39 1.47 21.09
CA GLU A 768 29.95 2.86 21.28
C GLU A 768 30.88 3.67 22.19
N THR A 769 31.39 3.07 23.28
CA THR A 769 32.24 3.79 24.26
C THR A 769 33.69 3.94 23.81
N TYR A 770 34.23 2.99 23.05
CA TYR A 770 35.67 2.88 22.79
C TYR A 770 36.08 2.96 21.31
N ALA A 771 35.16 2.90 20.35
CA ALA A 771 35.51 2.93 18.93
C ALA A 771 36.29 4.20 18.56
N ASP A 772 35.70 5.36 18.80
CA ASP A 772 36.31 6.67 18.46
C ASP A 772 37.65 6.88 19.18
N GLN A 773 37.73 6.46 20.45
CA GLN A 773 38.97 6.55 21.23
C GLN A 773 40.11 5.71 20.66
N GLU A 774 39.81 4.56 20.06
CA GLU A 774 40.81 3.72 19.42
C GLU A 774 41.13 4.20 17.99
N LEU A 775 40.16 4.72 17.24
CA LEU A 775 40.41 5.37 15.94
C LEU A 775 41.38 6.55 16.06
N VAL A 776 41.20 7.43 17.05
CA VAL A 776 42.10 8.57 17.29
C VAL A 776 43.53 8.09 17.61
N LYS A 777 43.69 7.04 18.42
CA LYS A 777 45.02 6.47 18.71
C LYS A 777 45.67 5.86 17.48
N ILE A 778 44.91 5.18 16.63
CA ILE A 778 45.40 4.61 15.38
C ILE A 778 45.91 5.72 14.46
N LYS A 779 45.12 6.79 14.25
CA LYS A 779 45.53 7.96 13.44
C LYS A 779 46.85 8.56 13.95
N LEU A 780 46.95 8.84 15.24
CA LEU A 780 48.17 9.38 15.86
C LEU A 780 49.39 8.46 15.71
N ILE A 781 49.21 7.14 15.68
CA ILE A 781 50.31 6.19 15.44
C ILE A 781 50.70 6.17 13.96
N LEU A 782 49.74 6.21 13.03
CA LEU A 782 49.99 6.29 11.59
C LEU A 782 50.77 7.56 11.23
N GLU A 783 50.31 8.72 11.72
CA GLU A 783 50.96 10.03 11.54
C GLU A 783 52.39 10.03 12.10
N ARG A 784 52.58 9.52 13.33
CA ARG A 784 53.88 9.48 14.01
C ARG A 784 54.91 8.60 13.30
N GLU A 785 54.50 7.46 12.76
CA GLU A 785 55.42 6.48 12.15
C GLU A 785 55.48 6.63 10.61
N GLY A 786 54.71 7.56 10.04
CA GLY A 786 54.73 7.89 8.60
C GLY A 786 54.02 6.87 7.69
N PHE A 787 53.11 6.07 8.23
CA PHE A 787 52.38 5.06 7.44
C PHE A 787 51.18 5.68 6.73
N THR A 788 51.08 5.43 5.42
CA THR A 788 49.97 5.94 4.59
C THR A 788 48.72 5.06 4.64
N SER A 789 48.84 3.82 5.12
CA SER A 789 47.75 2.85 5.19
C SER A 789 47.70 2.10 6.51
N LEU A 790 46.50 1.69 6.92
CA LEU A 790 46.27 0.90 8.13
C LEU A 790 46.86 -0.51 8.05
N ASP A 791 46.95 -1.07 6.84
CA ASP A 791 47.44 -2.43 6.57
C ASP A 791 48.95 -2.59 6.83
N GLU A 792 49.71 -1.49 6.79
CA GLU A 792 51.14 -1.46 7.12
C GLU A 792 51.41 -1.46 8.64
N LEU A 793 50.40 -1.15 9.46
CA LEU A 793 50.57 -0.94 10.90
C LEU A 793 50.43 -2.25 11.69
N ASP A 794 51.56 -2.79 12.17
CA ASP A 794 51.54 -3.92 13.11
C ASP A 794 51.07 -3.50 14.52
N LEU A 795 49.76 -3.48 14.70
CA LEU A 795 49.08 -3.14 15.95
C LEU A 795 49.55 -3.97 17.17
N GLU A 796 50.03 -5.20 16.98
CA GLU A 796 50.50 -6.03 18.11
C GLU A 796 51.73 -5.44 18.81
N LYS A 797 52.63 -4.79 18.04
CA LYS A 797 53.83 -4.11 18.54
C LYS A 797 53.49 -2.98 19.52
N TYR A 798 52.46 -2.20 19.22
CA TYR A 798 52.05 -1.04 20.03
C TYR A 798 51.31 -1.43 21.32
N CYS A 799 50.61 -2.57 21.29
CA CYS A 799 49.86 -3.08 22.44
C CYS A 799 50.75 -3.58 23.59
N LEU A 800 52.02 -3.90 23.31
CA LEU A 800 52.97 -4.47 24.28
C LEU A 800 53.95 -3.45 24.88
N ASN A 801 54.09 -2.26 24.28
CA ASN A 801 55.22 -1.36 24.54
C ASN A 801 55.08 -0.41 25.74
N LYS A 802 54.07 -0.56 26.61
CA LYS A 802 53.91 0.25 27.85
C LYS A 802 54.95 -0.07 28.96
N GLY A 803 56.07 -0.70 28.63
CA GLY A 803 57.05 -1.19 29.60
C GLY A 803 58.45 -0.57 29.53
N LYS A 804 59.00 -0.30 28.33
CA LYS A 804 60.41 0.10 28.16
C LYS A 804 60.66 0.89 26.87
N THR A 805 60.99 2.16 26.99
CA THR A 805 61.95 2.85 26.10
C THR A 805 62.39 4.15 26.75
N ALA A 806 63.67 4.25 27.10
CA ALA A 806 64.32 5.50 27.47
C ALA A 806 64.85 6.20 26.21
N TYR A 807 64.94 7.53 26.24
CA TYR A 807 65.46 8.34 25.14
C TYR A 807 66.98 8.27 24.99
N GLY A 808 67.47 8.49 23.75
CA GLY A 808 68.88 8.67 23.36
C GLY A 808 69.24 7.94 22.05
N ASN A 809 70.20 8.37 21.24
CA ASN A 809 71.02 9.59 21.25
C ASN A 809 71.78 9.73 19.90
N VAL A 810 72.26 10.92 19.54
CA VAL A 810 73.26 11.16 18.46
C VAL A 810 74.23 12.30 18.92
N PRO A 811 75.43 12.53 18.33
CA PRO A 811 76.66 12.13 19.01
C PRO A 811 77.73 13.25 19.23
N GLY A 812 78.60 13.09 20.24
CA GLY A 812 79.74 14.02 20.45
C GLY A 812 80.78 13.63 21.51
N GLU A 813 81.92 13.11 21.03
CA GLU A 813 83.30 13.18 21.57
C GLU A 813 83.69 12.80 23.05
N LYS A 814 84.43 11.67 23.14
CA LYS A 814 85.73 11.44 23.85
C LYS A 814 85.94 11.89 25.33
N SER A 815 86.02 10.88 26.22
CA SER A 815 87.08 10.56 27.22
C SER A 815 87.90 11.67 27.93
N PRO A 816 88.26 11.53 29.25
CA PRO A 816 88.75 10.27 29.82
C PRO A 816 88.43 9.92 31.31
N GLY A 817 88.29 8.62 31.58
CA GLY A 817 88.89 7.86 32.71
C GLY A 817 88.68 8.25 34.18
N SER A 818 88.06 7.34 34.97
CA SER A 818 88.61 6.87 36.26
C SER A 818 87.88 5.64 36.85
N SER A 819 88.65 4.60 37.21
CA SER A 819 88.53 3.76 38.42
C SER A 819 87.24 2.99 38.80
N SER A 820 87.36 1.65 38.72
CA SER A 820 86.79 0.58 39.58
C SER A 820 86.74 0.90 41.10
N PRO A 821 85.99 0.18 41.98
CA PRO A 821 85.59 -1.26 41.94
C PRO A 821 84.08 -1.53 42.17
N GLY A 822 83.53 -2.77 42.17
CA GLY A 822 84.04 -4.14 42.01
C GLY A 822 83.23 -5.15 42.87
N SER A 823 83.32 -6.47 42.59
CA SER A 823 82.59 -7.60 43.23
C SER A 823 81.18 -7.89 42.65
N HIS A 824 81.01 -8.87 41.75
CA HIS A 824 80.77 -10.33 41.98
C HIS A 824 79.35 -10.66 42.50
N GLY A 825 78.62 -11.66 41.98
CA GLY A 825 78.88 -12.59 40.86
C GLY A 825 77.74 -13.63 40.76
N GLY A 826 77.57 -14.33 39.62
CA GLY A 826 76.47 -15.30 39.47
C GLY A 826 76.24 -15.83 38.06
N SER A 827 77.14 -16.67 37.56
CA SER A 827 77.04 -17.29 36.24
C SER A 827 76.09 -18.49 36.18
N PHE A 828 75.32 -18.64 35.08
CA PHE A 828 75.04 -19.99 34.54
C PHE A 828 74.85 -19.97 33.02
N LYS A 829 75.66 -20.78 32.30
CA LYS A 829 75.46 -21.13 30.89
C LYS A 829 74.63 -22.42 30.82
N LYS A 830 73.80 -22.58 29.79
CA LYS A 830 73.85 -23.81 28.95
C LYS A 830 73.15 -23.65 27.60
N SER A 831 73.83 -24.17 26.59
CA SER A 831 73.38 -24.44 25.23
C SER A 831 72.32 -25.54 25.17
N PHE A 832 71.52 -25.57 24.10
CA PHE A 832 71.32 -26.80 23.32
C PHE A 832 71.03 -26.49 21.84
N SER A 833 71.30 -27.47 20.98
CA SER A 833 71.36 -27.38 19.52
C SER A 833 70.43 -28.39 18.85
N SER A 834 70.31 -28.31 17.51
CA SER A 834 69.87 -29.39 16.56
C SER A 834 68.39 -29.85 16.64
N ALA A 835 67.74 -30.32 15.56
CA ALA A 835 67.98 -30.27 14.10
C ALA A 835 66.72 -30.80 13.35
N VAL A 836 66.83 -31.10 12.05
CA VAL A 836 65.95 -32.00 11.24
C VAL A 836 64.62 -31.37 10.78
N SER A 837 64.17 -31.45 9.51
CA SER A 837 64.79 -31.89 8.23
C SER A 837 64.12 -31.20 7.03
N LYS A 838 64.76 -31.31 5.85
CA LYS A 838 64.15 -31.03 4.53
C LYS A 838 63.41 -32.27 4.03
N THR A 839 62.31 -32.08 3.30
CA THR A 839 62.00 -32.87 2.09
C THR A 839 61.07 -32.09 1.15
N THR A 840 61.35 -32.16 -0.14
CA THR A 840 60.61 -31.49 -1.24
C THR A 840 60.09 -32.55 -2.21
N THR A 841 59.18 -32.16 -3.11
CA THR A 841 58.59 -32.94 -4.22
C THR A 841 57.44 -33.87 -3.81
N ARG A 842 56.43 -34.16 -4.64
CA ARG A 842 56.30 -33.93 -6.09
C ARG A 842 54.82 -33.81 -6.52
N SER A 843 54.54 -33.02 -7.55
CA SER A 843 53.23 -32.89 -8.20
C SER A 843 52.76 -34.20 -8.87
N LYS A 844 51.45 -34.40 -8.99
CA LYS A 844 50.84 -35.08 -10.16
C LYS A 844 49.35 -34.80 -10.33
N THR A 845 48.90 -34.97 -11.57
CA THR A 845 47.68 -34.39 -12.14
C THR A 845 46.53 -35.39 -12.28
N VAL A 846 45.32 -34.84 -12.34
CA VAL A 846 44.00 -35.43 -12.65
C VAL A 846 43.99 -36.53 -13.73
N LYS A 847 43.17 -37.58 -13.52
CA LYS A 847 42.26 -38.15 -14.55
C LYS A 847 41.12 -39.02 -13.98
N THR A 848 39.89 -38.52 -14.13
CA THR A 848 38.63 -39.21 -14.51
C THR A 848 38.41 -40.71 -14.25
N VAL A 849 37.28 -41.08 -13.62
CA VAL A 849 36.24 -42.00 -14.18
C VAL A 849 34.85 -41.58 -13.64
N SER A 850 33.82 -41.77 -14.47
CA SER A 850 32.40 -41.42 -14.31
C SER A 850 31.51 -42.56 -13.78
N THR A 851 30.42 -42.22 -13.07
CA THR A 851 29.04 -42.82 -13.05
C THR A 851 28.28 -42.17 -11.88
N THR A 852 27.01 -41.76 -11.96
CA THR A 852 25.76 -42.56 -12.07
C THR A 852 24.62 -41.56 -12.39
N LYS A 853 24.01 -41.60 -13.58
CA LYS A 853 22.79 -42.35 -13.97
C LYS A 853 21.46 -41.68 -13.53
N VAL A 854 20.80 -41.06 -14.50
CA VAL A 854 19.40 -40.58 -14.44
C VAL A 854 18.44 -41.76 -14.58
N ALA A 855 17.29 -41.69 -13.91
CA ALA A 855 16.09 -42.46 -14.24
C ALA A 855 14.84 -41.59 -13.96
N TYR A 856 13.89 -41.61 -14.90
CA TYR A 856 12.60 -40.90 -14.87
C TYR A 856 11.46 -41.93 -14.76
N GLN A 857 10.25 -41.47 -14.40
CA GLN A 857 8.96 -42.18 -14.41
C GLN A 857 8.79 -43.28 -13.33
N ASN A 858 7.66 -43.39 -12.64
CA ASN A 858 6.28 -43.02 -13.01
C ASN A 858 5.77 -41.67 -12.50
#